data_AF-A0A6A3LXC2-F1
#
_entry.id   AF-A0A6A3LXC2-F1
#
_cell.length_a   1.000
_cell.length_b   1.000
_cell.length_c   1.000
_cell.angle_alpha   90.00
_cell.angle_beta   90.00
_cell.angle_gamma   90.00
#
_symmetry.space_group_name_H-M   'P 1'
#
loop_
_entity.id
_entity.type
_entity.pdbx_description
1 polymer ?
#
loop_
_entity_poly.entity_id
_entity_poly.type
_entity_poly.pdbx_seq_one_letter_code
_entity_poly.pdbx_strand_id
1 'polypeptide(L)'
;MLTGFVVPHAHYRVFHGDPAADSQHAAPNDQFPLALSPRRVENAPTDLHLREFAQLEVQVKALQLQAAQHSTPGAMGYAVAGALAECFLFYSRLFTVESFPWPDFLAAVFTKMAEHFASSDNGIVRSAILRVFQRAKVHVAQINDPAKLLGHLSAPLAHPTSATARTLTLQLLATMPSLLLHDSAAQQQILKEIRADDRDERLAAIEAARAFLPLSPSFRKDVLTLGLETSSTGLCRLLADAVASSVEAQQAWTHCAGLYERLVDDKSAVASLRAMTTLTAAYPGVLLRMHGQLLHHVLDHEPRAFVRNFALLATQQLVAMAGSGEDEQLAIILDGVFSRIRQISTAQGTTQSRLKLSALLLLEKWAATRQELGESSEALLKDAKNWIATAADERFGWAYTSILAHIARRKLSRTDVISPEHSVDELLLLLHPRAAGTVKSTWNHALGAIAQLTHDFPELIAAYVASQLIELLSIPVDKNLDFATSKFRRTAIFKVLGAQLRSPSTNMINERLPMLLEELSTVNREDALQLRAVAATFFLWTQEPLVNGNGASDQATSNMLSAFEKELLNPEHYESHAERYEMVKLAMLRGRFTLAEQLLEAIAVKADSECFGGWLHALHTLCKAGSRIAMDQSVHLDSLHLLARSSMYLQAARTSSFRFDLQLHLVALRLEWMQHVQSAQQLAGEAAFTNTAGNPVGREGHLSKQLRTLAHKFDVLRSLLLGAPQRDLDGLKAHVDACCLLAAAVEGFLLLRSPNSIDFPTEQGSLSGSSLWNLQVLRVLSHDMRDKLERVAKLTPSRQPGVGARVLQQLLAALCAIPPVLPKLFFCSRLRTEQRLLSSAQFLTYAENAAFTAKPRSRSQLGVSLGTDFTSVLKGVVALSRSSKAYWCERADAIEAEVLVCLAGTSTGGVHSNSSIYDITDSPPEDKLVQYRVRVNLPVAWDQVMETTAEEDSDGQSMLYLPFETPVHVKAASLTQKGSFVLLARIAIVDHHGERWPLAATGCRRGFIVY
;
A
#
# COMPACT_ATOMS: atom_id res chain seq x y z
N MET A 1 -9.05 36.41 27.24
CA MET A 1 -9.99 35.28 27.41
C MET A 1 -9.93 34.32 26.20
N LEU A 2 -8.74 33.86 25.78
CA LEU A 2 -8.56 32.99 24.60
C LEU A 2 -7.52 31.88 24.87
N THR A 3 -7.47 31.36 26.10
CA THR A 3 -6.51 30.31 26.52
C THR A 3 -7.21 29.05 27.04
N GLY A 4 -8.46 28.81 26.65
CA GLY A 4 -9.27 27.68 27.15
C GLY A 4 -9.99 26.83 26.09
N PHE A 5 -9.86 27.14 24.81
CA PHE A 5 -10.47 26.33 23.73
C PHE A 5 -9.38 25.53 23.01
N VAL A 6 -8.91 24.44 23.62
CA VAL A 6 -8.25 23.39 22.84
C VAL A 6 -9.35 22.69 22.05
N VAL A 7 -9.38 22.93 20.74
CA VAL A 7 -10.37 22.33 19.85
C VAL A 7 -10.30 20.80 20.01
N PRO A 8 -11.44 20.07 20.14
CA PRO A 8 -11.46 18.60 20.28
C PRO A 8 -10.58 17.85 19.27
N HIS A 9 -10.34 18.47 18.11
CA HIS A 9 -9.46 17.98 17.06
C HIS A 9 -8.00 17.80 17.52
N ALA A 10 -7.43 18.68 18.36
CA ALA A 10 -6.01 18.63 18.74
C ALA A 10 -5.67 17.34 19.53
N HIS A 11 -6.50 16.98 20.50
CA HIS A 11 -6.33 15.75 21.27
C HIS A 11 -6.43 14.52 20.36
N TYR A 12 -7.45 14.43 19.51
CA TYR A 12 -7.56 13.33 18.55
C TYR A 12 -6.37 13.23 17.59
N ARG A 13 -5.76 14.35 17.16
CA ARG A 13 -4.55 14.32 16.32
C ARG A 13 -3.40 13.60 16.99
N VAL A 14 -3.19 13.91 18.26
CA VAL A 14 -2.11 13.36 19.08
C VAL A 14 -2.26 11.85 19.25
N PHE A 15 -3.49 11.35 19.35
CA PHE A 15 -3.76 9.93 19.65
C PHE A 15 -4.09 9.04 18.43
N HIS A 16 -4.51 9.64 17.31
CA HIS A 16 -4.98 8.91 16.12
C HIS A 16 -4.39 9.40 14.77
N GLY A 17 -3.56 10.45 14.74
CA GLY A 17 -2.99 11.06 13.52
C GLY A 17 -3.77 12.29 13.02
N ASP A 18 -3.21 13.09 12.09
CA ASP A 18 -3.72 14.43 11.70
C ASP A 18 -5.06 14.43 10.93
N PRO A 19 -6.19 14.81 11.56
CA PRO A 19 -7.51 14.82 10.95
C PRO A 19 -7.81 16.03 10.05
N ALA A 20 -6.97 17.08 10.02
CA ALA A 20 -7.24 18.26 9.18
C ALA A 20 -6.73 18.11 7.74
N ALA A 21 -5.60 17.42 7.56
CA ALA A 21 -5.27 16.82 6.27
C ALA A 21 -6.39 15.85 5.81
N ASP A 22 -7.06 15.22 6.78
CA ASP A 22 -8.09 14.22 6.54
C ASP A 22 -9.50 14.78 6.23
N SER A 23 -9.91 15.95 6.73
CA SER A 23 -11.26 16.49 6.46
C SER A 23 -11.36 17.27 5.15
N GLN A 24 -10.26 17.85 4.68
CA GLN A 24 -10.20 18.50 3.36
C GLN A 24 -9.94 17.50 2.22
N HIS A 25 -9.45 16.30 2.54
CA HIS A 25 -9.09 15.24 1.57
C HIS A 25 -9.60 13.85 1.93
N ALA A 26 -10.68 13.70 2.70
CA ALA A 26 -11.47 12.47 2.61
C ALA A 26 -12.04 12.45 1.19
N ALA A 27 -11.29 11.90 0.24
CA ALA A 27 -11.80 11.69 -1.09
C ALA A 27 -13.12 10.94 -0.89
N PRO A 28 -14.24 11.42 -1.45
CA PRO A 28 -15.54 10.76 -1.34
C PRO A 28 -15.50 9.29 -1.79
N ASN A 29 -14.40 8.87 -2.42
CA ASN A 29 -14.11 7.59 -3.05
C ASN A 29 -13.12 6.71 -2.26
N ASP A 30 -12.74 7.07 -1.02
CA ASP A 30 -11.87 6.23 -0.19
C ASP A 30 -12.56 4.90 0.12
N GLN A 31 -11.97 3.79 -0.32
CA GLN A 31 -12.57 2.46 -0.20
C GLN A 31 -12.82 2.05 1.24
N PHE A 32 -11.97 2.44 2.18
CA PHE A 32 -12.08 2.02 3.58
C PHE A 32 -13.38 2.49 4.26
N PRO A 33 -13.72 3.80 4.28
CA PRO A 33 -14.99 4.27 4.83
C PRO A 33 -16.20 3.93 3.96
N LEU A 34 -16.03 3.71 2.64
CA LEU A 34 -17.14 3.32 1.75
C LEU A 34 -17.50 1.84 1.89
N ALA A 35 -16.51 0.95 2.00
CA ALA A 35 -16.70 -0.49 2.21
C ALA A 35 -17.40 -0.78 3.55
N LEU A 36 -17.06 -0.02 4.59
CA LEU A 36 -17.71 -0.12 5.91
C LEU A 36 -19.06 0.60 5.99
N SER A 37 -19.45 1.38 4.97
CA SER A 37 -20.72 2.12 4.92
C SER A 37 -21.24 2.22 3.48
N PRO A 38 -21.69 1.09 2.88
CA PRO A 38 -22.09 1.01 1.47
C PRO A 38 -23.24 1.98 1.11
N ARG A 39 -24.12 2.32 2.06
CA ARG A 39 -25.18 3.35 1.88
C ARG A 39 -24.66 4.74 1.48
N ARG A 40 -23.36 5.03 1.68
CA ARG A 40 -22.75 6.31 1.26
C ARG A 40 -22.41 6.35 -0.22
N VAL A 41 -22.05 5.21 -0.81
CA VAL A 41 -21.79 5.08 -2.26
C VAL A 41 -23.06 5.41 -3.05
N GLU A 42 -24.22 5.01 -2.52
CA GLU A 42 -25.53 5.17 -3.20
C GLU A 42 -26.05 6.62 -3.24
N ASN A 43 -25.59 7.47 -2.33
CA ASN A 43 -26.04 8.87 -2.22
C ASN A 43 -25.03 9.89 -2.79
N ALA A 44 -23.85 9.44 -3.24
CA ALA A 44 -22.85 10.33 -3.82
C ALA A 44 -23.30 10.80 -5.22
N PRO A 45 -23.41 12.12 -5.48
CA PRO A 45 -23.83 12.61 -6.78
C PRO A 45 -22.71 12.36 -7.82
N THR A 46 -22.95 11.44 -8.76
CA THR A 46 -22.04 11.14 -9.88
C THR A 46 -21.80 12.32 -10.83
N ASP A 47 -22.59 13.39 -10.68
CA ASP A 47 -22.63 14.53 -11.60
C ASP A 47 -21.97 15.78 -10.99
N LEU A 48 -21.23 15.65 -9.88
CA LEU A 48 -20.59 16.78 -9.20
C LEU A 48 -19.62 17.52 -10.13
N HIS A 49 -18.80 16.80 -10.89
CA HIS A 49 -17.87 17.36 -11.88
C HIS A 49 -18.59 18.15 -12.97
N LEU A 50 -19.83 17.77 -13.33
CA LEU A 50 -20.63 18.50 -14.33
C LEU A 50 -21.09 19.86 -13.80
N ARG A 51 -21.50 19.91 -12.53
CA ARG A 51 -21.95 21.13 -11.88
C ARG A 51 -20.79 22.11 -11.69
N GLU A 52 -19.65 21.60 -11.23
CA GLU A 52 -18.44 22.39 -11.07
C GLU A 52 -17.91 22.92 -12.42
N PHE A 53 -17.91 22.08 -13.46
CA PHE A 53 -17.55 22.52 -14.81
C PHE A 53 -18.47 23.64 -15.31
N ALA A 54 -19.79 23.51 -15.15
CA ALA A 54 -20.73 24.55 -15.54
C ALA A 54 -20.48 25.88 -14.81
N GLN A 55 -20.13 25.83 -13.51
CA GLN A 55 -19.80 27.03 -12.73
C GLN A 55 -18.49 27.68 -13.21
N LEU A 56 -17.45 26.90 -13.46
CA LEU A 56 -16.17 27.38 -13.97
C LEU A 56 -16.31 28.01 -15.36
N GLU A 57 -17.09 27.40 -16.25
CA GLU A 57 -17.38 27.93 -17.59
C GLU A 57 -18.08 29.30 -17.55
N VAL A 58 -19.01 29.49 -16.62
CA VAL A 58 -19.69 30.79 -16.45
C VAL A 58 -18.70 31.85 -15.98
N GLN A 59 -17.81 31.52 -15.05
CA GLN A 59 -16.78 32.43 -14.55
C GLN A 59 -15.77 32.81 -15.65
N VAL A 60 -15.29 31.83 -16.42
CA VAL A 60 -14.37 32.06 -17.55
C VAL A 60 -15.00 32.99 -18.59
N LYS A 61 -16.26 32.76 -18.96
CA LYS A 61 -16.97 33.63 -19.92
C LYS A 61 -17.16 35.04 -19.38
N ALA A 62 -17.47 35.20 -18.10
CA ALA A 62 -17.59 36.52 -17.48
C ALA A 62 -16.25 37.29 -17.53
N LEU A 63 -15.14 36.62 -17.21
CA LEU A 63 -13.80 37.20 -17.27
C LEU A 63 -13.37 37.54 -18.71
N GLN A 64 -13.72 36.70 -19.69
CA GLN A 64 -13.45 36.97 -21.11
C GLN A 64 -14.24 38.17 -21.63
N LEU A 65 -15.49 38.34 -21.22
CA LEU A 65 -16.29 39.53 -21.55
C LEU A 65 -15.69 40.79 -20.93
N GLN A 66 -15.21 40.73 -19.69
CA GLN A 66 -14.50 41.83 -19.05
C GLN A 66 -13.19 42.18 -19.79
N ALA A 67 -12.44 41.18 -20.26
CA ALA A 67 -11.26 41.40 -21.08
C ALA A 67 -11.59 42.09 -22.41
N ALA A 68 -12.66 41.66 -23.09
CA ALA A 68 -13.09 42.24 -24.36
C ALA A 68 -13.58 43.69 -24.24
N GLN A 69 -14.15 44.08 -23.08
CA GLN A 69 -14.61 45.43 -22.81
C GLN A 69 -13.48 46.42 -22.51
N HIS A 70 -12.29 45.93 -22.16
CA HIS A 70 -11.10 46.73 -21.85
C HIS A 70 -9.99 46.44 -22.85
N SER A 71 -10.13 46.97 -24.07
CA SER A 71 -9.25 46.73 -25.22
C SER A 71 -7.84 47.34 -25.11
N THR A 72 -7.48 48.00 -24.00
CA THR A 72 -6.14 48.57 -23.80
C THR A 72 -5.26 47.63 -22.97
N PRO A 73 -4.07 47.24 -23.46
CA PRO A 73 -3.14 46.34 -22.78
C PRO A 73 -2.42 47.04 -21.62
N GLY A 74 -3.17 47.39 -20.57
CA GLY A 74 -2.65 47.95 -19.31
C GLY A 74 -2.61 46.92 -18.17
N ALA A 75 -2.35 47.40 -16.94
CA ALA A 75 -2.34 46.57 -15.72
C ALA A 75 -3.62 45.73 -15.52
N MET A 76 -4.76 46.23 -16.00
CA MET A 76 -6.05 45.55 -15.93
C MET A 76 -6.11 44.31 -16.85
N GLY A 77 -5.46 44.33 -18.03
CA GLY A 77 -5.38 43.16 -18.92
C GLY A 77 -4.54 42.02 -18.33
N TYR A 78 -3.44 42.35 -17.65
CA TYR A 78 -2.63 41.37 -16.92
C TYR A 78 -3.35 40.82 -15.69
N ALA A 79 -4.12 41.64 -14.97
CA ALA A 79 -4.94 41.20 -13.84
C ALA A 79 -6.03 40.21 -14.27
N VAL A 80 -6.74 40.50 -15.38
CA VAL A 80 -7.75 39.59 -15.93
C VAL A 80 -7.11 38.29 -16.45
N ALA A 81 -5.94 38.37 -17.08
CA ALA A 81 -5.19 37.17 -17.47
C ALA A 81 -4.74 36.32 -16.27
N GLY A 82 -4.35 36.96 -15.16
CA GLY A 82 -4.05 36.29 -13.89
C GLY A 82 -5.27 35.58 -13.30
N ALA A 83 -6.44 36.25 -13.29
CA ALA A 83 -7.69 35.65 -12.85
C ALA A 83 -8.13 34.48 -13.74
N LEU A 84 -7.99 34.60 -15.06
CA LEU A 84 -8.23 33.50 -16.00
C LEU A 84 -7.29 32.32 -15.75
N ALA A 85 -6.00 32.58 -15.52
CA ALA A 85 -5.03 31.54 -15.20
C ALA A 85 -5.37 30.79 -13.91
N GLU A 86 -5.79 31.52 -12.85
CA GLU A 86 -6.27 30.91 -11.61
C GLU A 86 -7.53 30.05 -11.85
N CYS A 87 -8.53 30.59 -12.57
CA CYS A 87 -9.73 29.86 -12.97
C CYS A 87 -9.41 28.57 -13.73
N PHE A 88 -8.47 28.59 -14.68
CA PHE A 88 -8.06 27.39 -15.40
C PHE A 88 -7.35 26.38 -14.49
N LEU A 89 -6.52 26.82 -13.55
CA LEU A 89 -5.90 25.89 -12.60
C LEU A 89 -6.95 25.13 -11.75
N PHE A 90 -8.11 25.71 -11.47
CA PHE A 90 -9.21 25.01 -10.80
C PHE A 90 -9.81 23.86 -11.62
N TYR A 91 -9.67 23.84 -12.95
CA TYR A 91 -10.11 22.70 -13.77
C TYR A 91 -9.41 21.39 -13.36
N SER A 92 -8.20 21.47 -12.80
CA SER A 92 -7.49 20.28 -12.30
C SER A 92 -8.31 19.49 -11.27
N ARG A 93 -9.21 20.14 -10.51
CA ARG A 93 -10.10 19.48 -9.53
C ARG A 93 -11.19 18.63 -10.18
N LEU A 94 -11.51 18.88 -11.45
CA LEU A 94 -12.52 18.12 -12.19
C LEU A 94 -12.01 16.71 -12.59
N PHE A 95 -10.69 16.51 -12.66
CA PHE A 95 -10.07 15.26 -13.11
C PHE A 95 -9.84 14.30 -11.95
N THR A 96 -10.94 13.73 -11.47
CA THR A 96 -10.96 12.75 -10.39
C THR A 96 -11.08 11.33 -10.94
N VAL A 97 -11.05 10.33 -10.07
CA VAL A 97 -11.32 8.92 -10.42
C VAL A 97 -12.73 8.75 -11.00
N GLU A 98 -13.68 9.60 -10.63
CA GLU A 98 -15.08 9.51 -11.06
C GLU A 98 -15.33 10.11 -12.45
N SER A 99 -14.58 11.15 -12.83
CA SER A 99 -14.68 11.73 -14.17
C SER A 99 -13.89 10.93 -15.22
N PHE A 100 -12.95 10.09 -14.78
CA PHE A 100 -12.18 9.21 -15.67
C PHE A 100 -13.06 8.28 -16.55
N PRO A 101 -14.09 7.58 -16.03
CA PRO A 101 -14.98 6.76 -16.85
C PRO A 101 -15.98 7.57 -17.72
N TRP A 102 -15.87 8.91 -17.80
CA TRP A 102 -16.76 9.77 -18.58
C TRP A 102 -16.10 10.34 -19.84
N PRO A 103 -15.93 9.56 -20.92
CA PRO A 103 -15.24 10.02 -22.14
C PRO A 103 -15.89 11.27 -22.75
N ASP A 104 -17.23 11.34 -22.79
CA ASP A 104 -17.96 12.51 -23.29
C ASP A 104 -17.67 13.80 -22.51
N PHE A 105 -17.56 13.71 -21.18
CA PHE A 105 -17.24 14.85 -20.33
C PHE A 105 -15.80 15.30 -20.57
N LEU A 106 -14.85 14.35 -20.55
CA LEU A 106 -13.44 14.64 -20.77
C LEU A 106 -13.21 15.27 -22.14
N ALA A 107 -13.83 14.72 -23.20
CA ALA A 107 -13.73 15.27 -24.54
C ALA A 107 -14.27 16.72 -24.61
N ALA A 108 -15.43 17.00 -23.98
CA ALA A 108 -16.00 18.33 -23.95
C ALA A 108 -15.09 19.34 -23.20
N VAL A 109 -14.59 18.98 -22.02
CA VAL A 109 -13.75 19.84 -21.18
C VAL A 109 -12.41 20.14 -21.87
N PHE A 110 -11.72 19.11 -22.37
CA PHE A 110 -10.42 19.31 -23.01
C PHE A 110 -10.52 20.04 -24.35
N THR A 111 -11.59 19.82 -25.12
CA THR A 111 -11.83 20.58 -26.36
C THR A 111 -12.08 22.06 -26.03
N LYS A 112 -12.85 22.37 -24.97
CA LYS A 112 -13.07 23.76 -24.52
C LYS A 112 -11.78 24.43 -24.03
N MET A 113 -10.96 23.71 -23.26
CA MET A 113 -9.66 24.21 -22.85
C MET A 113 -8.72 24.44 -24.04
N ALA A 114 -8.73 23.56 -25.06
CA ALA A 114 -7.95 23.75 -26.28
C ALA A 114 -8.44 24.96 -27.09
N GLU A 115 -9.75 25.19 -27.17
CA GLU A 115 -10.35 26.39 -27.77
C GLU A 115 -9.86 27.66 -27.05
N HIS A 116 -9.90 27.68 -25.72
CA HIS A 116 -9.40 28.81 -24.92
C HIS A 116 -7.88 29.02 -25.04
N PHE A 117 -7.12 27.94 -25.17
CA PHE A 117 -5.68 28.00 -25.41
C PHE A 117 -5.36 28.64 -26.77
N ALA A 118 -6.10 28.23 -27.81
CA ALA A 118 -5.93 28.76 -29.16
C ALA A 118 -6.32 30.23 -29.25
N SER A 119 -7.42 30.64 -28.60
CA SER A 119 -7.92 32.02 -28.65
C SER A 119 -7.14 33.02 -27.79
N SER A 120 -6.29 32.56 -26.86
CA SER A 120 -5.61 33.44 -25.90
C SER A 120 -4.27 33.94 -26.44
N ASP A 121 -4.05 35.25 -26.49
CA ASP A 121 -2.74 35.81 -26.86
C ASP A 121 -1.73 35.86 -25.69
N ASN A 122 -2.16 35.54 -24.47
CA ASN A 122 -1.34 35.67 -23.27
C ASN A 122 -0.68 34.33 -22.87
N GLY A 123 0.66 34.33 -22.78
CA GLY A 123 1.45 33.17 -22.38
C GLY A 123 1.11 32.61 -20.99
N ILE A 124 0.67 33.45 -20.04
CA ILE A 124 0.32 33.02 -18.67
C ILE A 124 -0.91 32.09 -18.70
N VAL A 125 -1.93 32.46 -19.48
CA VAL A 125 -3.16 31.66 -19.62
C VAL A 125 -2.87 30.34 -20.32
N ARG A 126 -2.10 30.37 -21.42
CA ARG A 126 -1.65 29.16 -22.13
C ARG A 126 -0.83 28.25 -21.22
N SER A 127 0.07 28.80 -20.40
CA SER A 127 0.86 28.03 -19.43
C SER A 127 -0.01 27.41 -18.33
N ALA A 128 -1.01 28.12 -17.82
CA ALA A 128 -1.95 27.58 -16.84
C ALA A 128 -2.75 26.40 -17.40
N ILE A 129 -3.26 26.51 -18.63
CA ILE A 129 -3.95 25.42 -19.33
C ILE A 129 -3.00 24.23 -19.55
N LEU A 130 -1.76 24.47 -19.99
CA LEU A 130 -0.74 23.43 -20.14
C LEU A 130 -0.50 22.66 -18.83
N ARG A 131 -0.39 23.35 -17.69
CA ARG A 131 -0.24 22.69 -16.38
C ARG A 131 -1.42 21.77 -16.05
N VAL A 132 -2.63 22.13 -16.45
CA VAL A 132 -3.82 21.27 -16.28
C VAL A 132 -3.69 20.01 -17.13
N PHE A 133 -3.31 20.13 -18.40
CA PHE A 133 -3.06 18.96 -19.27
C PHE A 133 -1.92 18.07 -18.74
N GLN A 134 -0.84 18.66 -18.23
CA GLN A 134 0.27 17.93 -17.62
C GLN A 134 -0.16 17.12 -16.39
N ARG A 135 -1.09 17.66 -15.58
CA ARG A 135 -1.68 16.95 -14.43
C ARG A 135 -2.69 15.87 -14.84
N ALA A 136 -3.41 16.08 -15.95
CA ALA A 136 -4.50 15.23 -16.39
C ALA A 136 -4.17 14.35 -17.61
N LYS A 137 -2.89 14.12 -17.93
CA LYS A 137 -2.42 13.29 -19.07
C LYS A 137 -3.19 11.98 -19.24
N VAL A 138 -3.44 11.33 -18.11
CA VAL A 138 -4.11 10.02 -18.03
C VAL A 138 -5.59 10.12 -18.44
N HIS A 139 -6.28 11.18 -18.03
CA HIS A 139 -7.65 11.48 -18.46
C HIS A 139 -7.72 11.91 -19.92
N VAL A 140 -6.72 12.64 -20.44
CA VAL A 140 -6.67 13.06 -21.86
C VAL A 140 -6.64 11.85 -22.79
N ALA A 141 -6.00 10.75 -22.40
CA ALA A 141 -5.98 9.53 -23.21
C ALA A 141 -7.35 8.84 -23.34
N GLN A 142 -8.33 9.21 -22.51
CA GLN A 142 -9.70 8.64 -22.55
C GLN A 142 -10.64 9.37 -23.52
N ILE A 143 -10.14 10.38 -24.24
CA ILE A 143 -10.93 11.15 -25.21
C ILE A 143 -11.31 10.26 -26.41
N ASN A 144 -12.60 10.29 -26.78
CA ASN A 144 -13.15 9.48 -27.86
C ASN A 144 -13.01 10.11 -29.27
N ASP A 145 -12.98 11.44 -29.39
CA ASP A 145 -12.87 12.17 -30.66
C ASP A 145 -11.70 13.20 -30.63
N PRO A 146 -10.48 12.80 -31.02
CA PRO A 146 -9.31 13.66 -30.94
C PRO A 146 -9.31 14.79 -31.97
N ALA A 147 -10.00 14.63 -33.10
CA ALA A 147 -9.91 15.56 -34.24
C ALA A 147 -10.33 16.99 -33.89
N LYS A 148 -11.37 17.14 -33.05
CA LYS A 148 -11.87 18.46 -32.62
C LYS A 148 -10.88 19.18 -31.71
N LEU A 149 -10.26 18.45 -30.77
CA LEU A 149 -9.26 19.00 -29.88
C LEU A 149 -8.02 19.43 -30.67
N LEU A 150 -7.49 18.53 -31.52
CA LEU A 150 -6.28 18.80 -32.31
C LEU A 150 -6.49 19.91 -33.35
N GLY A 151 -7.70 20.03 -33.90
CA GLY A 151 -8.06 21.11 -34.82
C GLY A 151 -7.79 22.51 -34.25
N HIS A 152 -8.05 22.74 -32.96
CA HIS A 152 -7.76 24.01 -32.29
C HIS A 152 -6.26 24.29 -32.10
N LEU A 153 -5.42 23.25 -32.08
CA LEU A 153 -3.98 23.38 -31.84
C LEU A 153 -3.17 23.62 -33.12
N SER A 154 -3.76 23.33 -34.29
CA SER A 154 -3.11 23.52 -35.60
C SER A 154 -2.67 24.97 -35.87
N ALA A 155 -3.51 25.95 -35.54
CA ALA A 155 -3.22 27.37 -35.78
C ALA A 155 -2.08 27.94 -34.90
N PRO A 156 -2.04 27.70 -33.57
CA PRO A 156 -0.90 28.06 -32.74
C PRO A 156 0.44 27.43 -33.18
N LEU A 157 0.44 26.20 -33.68
CA LEU A 157 1.64 25.53 -34.21
C LEU A 157 2.18 26.18 -35.49
N ALA A 158 1.28 26.69 -36.34
CA ALA A 158 1.63 27.36 -37.58
C ALA A 158 1.89 28.87 -37.39
N HIS A 159 1.86 29.40 -36.16
CA HIS A 159 1.95 30.83 -35.90
C HIS A 159 3.35 31.38 -36.22
N PRO A 160 3.53 32.24 -37.23
CA PRO A 160 4.85 32.58 -37.76
C PRO A 160 5.66 33.54 -36.87
N THR A 161 5.04 34.19 -35.89
CA THR A 161 5.64 35.32 -35.16
C THR A 161 5.89 35.10 -33.66
N SER A 162 5.50 33.97 -33.06
CA SER A 162 5.65 33.73 -31.61
C SER A 162 6.27 32.36 -31.30
N ALA A 163 7.58 32.34 -31.03
CA ALA A 163 8.29 31.14 -30.58
C ALA A 163 7.70 30.58 -29.28
N THR A 164 7.32 31.44 -28.33
CA THR A 164 6.72 31.03 -27.05
C THR A 164 5.39 30.31 -27.21
N ALA A 165 4.53 30.75 -28.16
CA ALA A 165 3.28 30.07 -28.46
C ALA A 165 3.51 28.67 -29.03
N ARG A 166 4.49 28.53 -29.95
CA ARG A 166 4.86 27.23 -30.52
C ARG A 166 5.45 26.30 -29.47
N THR A 167 6.36 26.78 -28.62
CA THR A 167 6.92 26.03 -27.48
C THR A 167 5.83 25.50 -26.56
N LEU A 168 4.90 26.35 -26.12
CA LEU A 168 3.80 25.92 -25.25
C LEU A 168 2.85 24.94 -25.95
N THR A 169 2.63 25.08 -27.26
CA THR A 169 1.78 24.15 -28.01
C THR A 169 2.46 22.79 -28.19
N LEU A 170 3.77 22.75 -28.43
CA LEU A 170 4.55 21.52 -28.50
C LEU A 170 4.57 20.80 -27.14
N GLN A 171 4.77 21.54 -26.04
CA GLN A 171 4.66 20.99 -24.69
C GLN A 171 3.25 20.45 -24.40
N LEU A 172 2.21 21.10 -24.93
CA LEU A 172 0.84 20.62 -24.81
C LEU A 172 0.64 19.31 -25.59
N LEU A 173 1.14 19.21 -26.83
CA LEU A 173 1.10 17.98 -27.62
C LEU A 173 1.82 16.82 -26.93
N ALA A 174 2.92 17.09 -26.23
CA ALA A 174 3.65 16.07 -25.46
C ALA A 174 2.79 15.42 -24.35
N THR A 175 1.70 16.05 -23.92
CA THR A 175 0.77 15.50 -22.92
C THR A 175 -0.26 14.52 -23.49
N MET A 176 -0.43 14.46 -24.81
CA MET A 176 -1.51 13.72 -25.49
C MET A 176 -1.03 12.81 -26.64
N PRO A 177 0.04 12.01 -26.45
CA PRO A 177 0.66 11.27 -27.55
C PRO A 177 -0.27 10.22 -28.19
N SER A 178 -1.18 9.60 -27.42
CA SER A 178 -2.15 8.63 -27.95
C SER A 178 -3.14 9.23 -28.95
N LEU A 179 -3.44 10.52 -28.82
CA LEU A 179 -4.37 11.21 -29.72
C LEU A 179 -3.75 11.56 -31.08
N LEU A 180 -2.41 11.57 -31.18
CA LEU A 180 -1.66 11.96 -32.37
C LEU A 180 -1.47 10.85 -33.40
N LEU A 181 -1.85 9.60 -33.08
CA LEU A 181 -1.61 8.41 -33.91
C LEU A 181 -2.08 8.57 -35.37
N HIS A 182 -3.23 9.22 -35.57
CA HIS A 182 -3.87 9.38 -36.88
C HIS A 182 -3.67 10.76 -37.51
N ASP A 183 -2.99 11.70 -36.86
CA ASP A 183 -2.76 13.05 -37.37
C ASP A 183 -1.35 13.19 -37.97
N SER A 184 -1.23 12.91 -39.27
CA SER A 184 0.04 13.03 -39.99
C SER A 184 0.57 14.46 -40.07
N ALA A 185 -0.30 15.48 -40.02
CA ALA A 185 0.10 16.87 -40.12
C ALA A 185 0.81 17.32 -38.85
N ALA A 186 0.26 16.97 -37.68
CA ALA A 186 0.91 17.22 -36.40
C ALA A 186 2.26 16.48 -36.29
N GLN A 187 2.34 15.23 -36.78
CA GLN A 187 3.58 14.45 -36.79
C GLN A 187 4.68 15.12 -37.63
N GLN A 188 4.37 15.54 -38.85
CA GLN A 188 5.33 16.25 -39.71
C GLN A 188 5.78 17.59 -39.11
N GLN A 189 4.86 18.30 -38.44
CA GLN A 189 5.18 19.56 -37.79
C GLN A 189 6.12 19.36 -36.59
N ILE A 190 5.91 18.32 -35.77
CA ILE A 190 6.86 17.97 -34.68
C ILE A 190 8.25 17.70 -35.26
N LEU A 191 8.35 16.90 -36.34
CA LEU A 191 9.64 16.61 -37.00
C LEU A 191 10.35 17.88 -37.50
N LYS A 192 9.60 18.81 -38.07
CA LYS A 192 10.14 20.09 -38.54
C LYS A 192 10.69 20.93 -37.39
N GLU A 193 9.95 21.05 -36.29
CA GLU A 193 10.35 21.89 -35.16
C GLU A 193 11.48 21.29 -34.30
N ILE A 194 11.83 20.00 -34.47
CA ILE A 194 13.08 19.44 -33.90
C ILE A 194 14.32 20.15 -34.46
N ARG A 195 14.24 20.74 -35.66
CA ARG A 195 15.30 21.53 -36.28
C ARG A 195 15.15 23.04 -36.06
N ALA A 196 14.26 23.48 -35.16
CA ALA A 196 14.05 24.90 -34.89
C ALA A 196 15.34 25.59 -34.39
N ASP A 197 15.51 26.86 -34.81
CA ASP A 197 16.63 27.72 -34.39
C ASP A 197 16.50 28.12 -32.91
N ASP A 198 15.26 28.34 -32.46
CA ASP A 198 14.97 28.64 -31.06
C ASP A 198 15.22 27.42 -30.17
N ARG A 199 15.98 27.64 -29.10
CA ARG A 199 16.40 26.56 -28.21
C ARG A 199 15.20 25.94 -27.47
N ASP A 200 14.27 26.75 -26.98
CA ASP A 200 13.19 26.27 -26.14
C ASP A 200 12.13 25.55 -26.96
N GLU A 201 11.84 26.06 -28.17
CA GLU A 201 10.99 25.40 -29.16
C GLU A 201 11.53 24.02 -29.54
N ARG A 202 12.84 23.94 -29.86
CA ARG A 202 13.50 22.67 -30.15
C ARG A 202 13.47 21.69 -28.98
N LEU A 203 13.67 22.17 -27.75
CA LEU A 203 13.60 21.32 -26.56
C LEU A 203 12.19 20.75 -26.36
N ALA A 204 11.16 21.56 -26.55
CA ALA A 204 9.76 21.15 -26.49
C ALA A 204 9.38 20.16 -27.61
N ALA A 205 9.85 20.39 -28.84
CA ALA A 205 9.66 19.46 -29.96
C ALA A 205 10.28 18.09 -29.67
N ILE A 206 11.48 18.06 -29.07
CA ILE A 206 12.14 16.81 -28.69
C ILE A 206 11.38 16.10 -27.56
N GLU A 207 10.81 16.83 -26.60
CA GLU A 207 9.95 16.23 -25.56
C GLU A 207 8.67 15.61 -26.17
N ALA A 208 8.01 16.34 -27.07
CA ALA A 208 6.83 15.84 -27.79
C ALA A 208 7.16 14.61 -28.66
N ALA A 209 8.27 14.64 -29.38
CA ALA A 209 8.75 13.51 -30.16
C ALA A 209 9.00 12.29 -29.27
N ARG A 210 9.67 12.48 -28.12
CA ARG A 210 9.95 11.39 -27.18
C ARG A 210 8.68 10.72 -26.66
N ALA A 211 7.66 11.51 -26.32
CA ALA A 211 6.38 10.99 -25.87
C ALA A 211 5.66 10.17 -26.96
N PHE A 212 5.88 10.48 -28.24
CA PHE A 212 5.20 9.86 -29.37
C PHE A 212 5.95 8.67 -29.99
N LEU A 213 7.28 8.61 -29.89
CA LEU A 213 8.12 7.55 -30.49
C LEU A 213 7.65 6.12 -30.21
N PRO A 214 7.20 5.74 -28.99
CA PRO A 214 6.73 4.38 -28.73
C PRO A 214 5.47 3.98 -29.52
N LEU A 215 4.69 4.96 -29.99
CA LEU A 215 3.35 4.73 -30.55
C LEU A 215 3.33 4.58 -32.08
N SER A 216 4.25 5.24 -32.80
CA SER A 216 4.23 5.28 -34.27
C SER A 216 5.52 4.74 -34.92
N PRO A 217 5.46 3.62 -35.68
CA PRO A 217 6.64 3.04 -36.33
C PRO A 217 7.17 3.87 -37.50
N SER A 218 6.31 4.58 -38.24
CA SER A 218 6.74 5.48 -39.34
C SER A 218 7.53 6.66 -38.78
N PHE A 219 7.01 7.29 -37.73
CA PHE A 219 7.66 8.41 -37.06
C PHE A 219 9.02 8.04 -36.46
N ARG A 220 9.16 6.82 -35.91
CA ARG A 220 10.45 6.30 -35.43
C ARG A 220 11.53 6.31 -36.50
N LYS A 221 11.21 5.86 -37.72
CA LYS A 221 12.17 5.84 -38.84
C LYS A 221 12.61 7.24 -39.21
N ASP A 222 11.68 8.18 -39.30
CA ASP A 222 11.97 9.58 -39.67
C ASP A 222 12.88 10.25 -38.62
N VAL A 223 12.60 10.04 -37.32
CA VAL A 223 13.46 10.55 -36.23
C VAL A 223 14.84 9.89 -36.22
N LEU A 224 14.92 8.58 -36.50
CA LEU A 224 16.21 7.88 -36.57
C LEU A 224 17.08 8.44 -37.70
N THR A 225 16.51 8.62 -38.90
CA THR A 225 17.24 9.21 -40.04
C THR A 225 17.73 10.61 -39.71
N LEU A 226 16.87 11.42 -39.10
CA LEU A 226 17.20 12.77 -38.65
C LEU A 226 18.33 12.77 -37.61
N GLY A 227 18.26 11.87 -36.63
CA GLY A 227 19.25 11.74 -35.56
C GLY A 227 20.63 11.35 -36.08
N LEU A 228 20.71 10.43 -37.04
CA LEU A 228 21.98 9.95 -37.61
C LEU A 228 22.67 10.96 -38.54
N GLU A 229 21.91 11.84 -39.20
CA GLU A 229 22.43 12.92 -40.04
C GLU A 229 23.03 14.09 -39.24
N THR A 230 22.58 14.27 -38.00
CA THR A 230 22.85 15.48 -37.21
C THR A 230 24.17 15.38 -36.45
N SER A 231 25.01 16.42 -36.48
CA SER A 231 26.28 16.47 -35.72
C SER A 231 26.14 16.91 -34.26
N SER A 232 24.91 17.16 -33.80
CA SER A 232 24.60 17.69 -32.48
C SER A 232 24.12 16.61 -31.52
N THR A 233 24.56 16.69 -30.26
CA THR A 233 24.14 15.79 -29.17
C THR A 233 22.71 15.99 -28.69
N GLY A 234 22.01 17.03 -29.17
CA GLY A 234 20.64 17.35 -28.76
C GLY A 234 19.62 16.25 -29.05
N LEU A 235 19.88 15.44 -30.08
CA LEU A 235 19.01 14.35 -30.53
C LEU A 235 19.41 12.97 -29.97
N CYS A 236 20.57 12.84 -29.33
CA CYS A 236 21.03 11.56 -28.78
C CYS A 236 20.01 10.94 -27.81
N ARG A 237 19.26 11.78 -27.08
CA ARG A 237 18.20 11.34 -26.15
C ARG A 237 16.97 10.70 -26.83
N LEU A 238 16.80 10.86 -28.14
CA LEU A 238 15.70 10.25 -28.91
C LEU A 238 16.11 8.93 -29.55
N LEU A 239 17.41 8.70 -29.77
CA LEU A 239 17.90 7.55 -30.53
C LEU A 239 17.51 6.21 -29.90
N ALA A 240 17.58 6.10 -28.56
CA ALA A 240 17.18 4.88 -27.86
C ALA A 240 15.72 4.49 -28.11
N ASP A 241 14.83 5.47 -28.17
CA ASP A 241 13.38 5.28 -28.37
C ASP A 241 13.02 5.15 -29.86
N ALA A 242 13.90 5.58 -30.78
CA ALA A 242 13.67 5.57 -32.23
C ALA A 242 14.07 4.25 -32.92
N VAL A 243 14.98 3.49 -32.33
CA VAL A 243 15.51 2.24 -32.90
C VAL A 243 14.52 1.08 -32.77
N ALA A 244 14.38 0.28 -33.84
CA ALA A 244 13.50 -0.89 -33.86
C ALA A 244 14.24 -2.23 -34.06
N SER A 245 15.53 -2.21 -34.39
CA SER A 245 16.34 -3.42 -34.61
C SER A 245 17.73 -3.32 -34.00
N SER A 246 18.36 -4.47 -33.77
CA SER A 246 19.73 -4.55 -33.23
C SER A 246 20.78 -3.90 -34.14
N VAL A 247 20.57 -3.92 -35.46
CA VAL A 247 21.46 -3.29 -36.45
C VAL A 247 21.36 -1.76 -36.37
N GLU A 248 20.14 -1.23 -36.33
CA GLU A 248 19.89 0.19 -36.11
C GLU A 248 20.45 0.65 -34.75
N ALA A 249 20.33 -0.18 -33.71
CA ALA A 249 20.89 0.09 -32.38
C ALA A 249 22.40 0.25 -32.43
N GLN A 250 23.09 -0.64 -33.13
CA GLN A 250 24.54 -0.59 -33.33
C GLN A 250 24.97 0.64 -34.12
N GLN A 251 24.25 0.99 -35.18
CA GLN A 251 24.51 2.22 -35.94
C GLN A 251 24.34 3.48 -35.07
N ALA A 252 23.23 3.59 -34.34
CA ALA A 252 23.00 4.71 -33.43
C ALA A 252 24.04 4.78 -32.30
N TRP A 253 24.47 3.64 -31.76
CA TRP A 253 25.50 3.58 -30.74
C TRP A 253 26.86 4.05 -31.27
N THR A 254 27.28 3.57 -32.45
CA THR A 254 28.54 3.98 -33.08
C THR A 254 28.56 5.47 -33.43
N HIS A 255 27.42 6.02 -33.86
CA HIS A 255 27.28 7.46 -34.06
C HIS A 255 27.49 8.24 -32.75
N CYS A 256 26.83 7.84 -31.66
CA CYS A 256 27.02 8.45 -30.34
C CYS A 256 28.47 8.35 -29.83
N ALA A 257 29.16 7.22 -30.08
CA ALA A 257 30.56 7.04 -29.73
C ALA A 257 31.47 7.98 -30.53
N GLY A 258 31.23 8.12 -31.83
CA GLY A 258 31.95 9.06 -32.70
C GLY A 258 31.71 10.54 -32.32
N LEU A 259 30.53 10.86 -31.79
CA LEU A 259 30.29 12.17 -31.17
C LEU A 259 31.11 12.29 -29.88
N TYR A 260 31.05 11.31 -28.97
CA TYR A 260 31.76 11.32 -27.69
C TYR A 260 33.25 11.65 -27.82
N GLU A 261 33.96 11.01 -28.76
CA GLU A 261 35.40 11.22 -28.99
C GLU A 261 35.76 12.67 -29.38
N ARG A 262 34.81 13.40 -29.99
CA ARG A 262 35.03 14.77 -30.49
C ARG A 262 34.63 15.84 -29.47
N LEU A 263 34.02 15.46 -28.34
CA LEU A 263 33.40 16.40 -27.40
C LEU A 263 34.33 16.83 -26.27
N VAL A 264 34.53 18.15 -26.20
CA VAL A 264 35.32 18.79 -25.13
C VAL A 264 34.46 19.12 -23.92
N ASP A 265 33.13 19.27 -24.07
CA ASP A 265 32.23 19.69 -23.00
C ASP A 265 31.60 18.53 -22.20
N ASP A 266 31.52 18.70 -20.89
CA ASP A 266 30.97 17.71 -19.96
C ASP A 266 29.50 17.36 -20.26
N LYS A 267 28.69 18.33 -20.66
CA LYS A 267 27.24 18.15 -20.86
C LYS A 267 26.94 17.25 -22.05
N SER A 268 27.59 17.49 -23.19
CA SER A 268 27.42 16.68 -24.40
C SER A 268 28.06 15.30 -24.25
N ALA A 269 29.18 15.20 -23.55
CA ALA A 269 29.80 13.91 -23.22
C ALA A 269 28.84 13.04 -22.38
N VAL A 270 28.23 13.63 -21.33
CA VAL A 270 27.22 12.96 -20.50
C VAL A 270 25.96 12.60 -21.29
N ALA A 271 25.48 13.47 -22.19
CA ALA A 271 24.33 13.17 -23.02
C ALA A 271 24.59 11.98 -23.96
N SER A 272 25.78 11.91 -24.56
CA SER A 272 26.18 10.82 -25.46
C SER A 272 26.38 9.50 -24.69
N LEU A 273 27.04 9.55 -23.52
CA LEU A 273 27.16 8.38 -22.64
C LEU A 273 25.80 7.86 -22.19
N ARG A 274 24.89 8.75 -21.76
CA ARG A 274 23.53 8.37 -21.38
C ARG A 274 22.81 7.66 -22.53
N ALA A 275 22.88 8.22 -23.75
CA ALA A 275 22.25 7.64 -24.93
C ALA A 275 22.82 6.26 -25.27
N MET A 276 24.15 6.10 -25.23
CA MET A 276 24.83 4.82 -25.44
C MET A 276 24.41 3.78 -24.38
N THR A 277 24.33 4.17 -23.11
CA THR A 277 23.90 3.27 -22.04
C THR A 277 22.42 2.88 -22.19
N THR A 278 21.53 3.81 -22.54
CA THR A 278 20.11 3.49 -22.80
C THR A 278 19.90 2.58 -24.00
N LEU A 279 20.67 2.79 -25.09
CA LEU A 279 20.67 1.89 -26.25
C LEU A 279 21.16 0.50 -25.86
N THR A 280 22.22 0.42 -25.06
CA THR A 280 22.78 -0.85 -24.57
C THR A 280 21.79 -1.56 -23.65
N ALA A 281 21.04 -0.83 -22.82
CA ALA A 281 20.00 -1.41 -21.97
C ALA A 281 18.84 -2.02 -22.79
N ALA A 282 18.47 -1.39 -23.91
CA ALA A 282 17.42 -1.89 -24.79
C ALA A 282 17.86 -3.06 -25.69
N TYR A 283 19.14 -3.09 -26.11
CA TYR A 283 19.70 -4.10 -27.00
C TYR A 283 21.03 -4.68 -26.47
N PRO A 284 21.01 -5.40 -25.34
CA PRO A 284 22.23 -5.81 -24.67
C PRO A 284 23.06 -6.80 -25.52
N GLY A 285 22.43 -7.72 -26.26
CA GLY A 285 23.16 -8.79 -26.96
C GLY A 285 24.17 -8.38 -28.01
N VAL A 286 24.01 -7.21 -28.61
CA VAL A 286 24.97 -6.67 -29.58
C VAL A 286 25.88 -5.61 -28.94
N LEU A 287 25.33 -4.80 -28.02
CA LEU A 287 26.00 -3.58 -27.56
C LEU A 287 26.77 -3.74 -26.25
N LEU A 288 26.43 -4.74 -25.44
CA LEU A 288 26.95 -4.87 -24.07
C LEU A 288 28.49 -4.99 -24.06
N ARG A 289 29.07 -5.76 -24.99
CA ARG A 289 30.53 -5.91 -25.11
C ARG A 289 31.21 -4.59 -25.47
N MET A 290 30.66 -3.87 -26.46
CA MET A 290 31.19 -2.59 -26.92
C MET A 290 31.10 -1.54 -25.80
N HIS A 291 29.99 -1.54 -25.08
CA HIS A 291 29.78 -0.62 -23.97
C HIS A 291 30.67 -0.95 -22.77
N GLY A 292 30.92 -2.22 -22.46
CA GLY A 292 31.89 -2.62 -21.43
C GLY A 292 33.31 -2.11 -21.73
N GLN A 293 33.75 -2.19 -23.00
CA GLN A 293 35.04 -1.63 -23.42
C GLN A 293 35.08 -0.11 -23.27
N LEU A 294 34.00 0.59 -23.62
CA LEU A 294 33.87 2.02 -23.39
C LEU A 294 33.96 2.37 -21.90
N LEU A 295 33.27 1.64 -21.02
CA LEU A 295 33.32 1.88 -19.58
C LEU A 295 34.74 1.71 -19.03
N HIS A 296 35.47 0.68 -19.46
CA HIS A 296 36.89 0.53 -19.11
C HIS A 296 37.72 1.72 -19.59
N HIS A 297 37.55 2.13 -20.85
CA HIS A 297 38.26 3.28 -21.41
C HIS A 297 37.97 4.59 -20.66
N VAL A 298 36.70 4.84 -20.31
CA VAL A 298 36.29 6.04 -19.55
C VAL A 298 36.92 6.02 -18.15
N LEU A 299 37.00 4.88 -17.48
CA LEU A 299 37.61 4.82 -16.16
C LEU A 299 39.13 4.98 -16.19
N ASP A 300 39.79 4.43 -17.20
CA ASP A 300 41.25 4.41 -17.32
C ASP A 300 41.82 5.73 -17.87
N HIS A 301 41.14 6.38 -18.82
CA HIS A 301 41.70 7.47 -19.62
C HIS A 301 40.98 8.82 -19.51
N GLU A 302 39.75 8.88 -18.98
CA GLU A 302 38.98 10.12 -18.97
C GLU A 302 39.45 11.08 -17.86
N PRO A 303 39.97 12.28 -18.19
CA PRO A 303 40.46 13.21 -17.17
C PRO A 303 39.32 13.78 -16.31
N ARG A 304 38.13 13.95 -16.89
CA ARG A 304 36.97 14.58 -16.25
C ARG A 304 36.36 13.66 -15.18
N ALA A 305 36.52 14.05 -13.91
CA ALA A 305 35.96 13.31 -12.78
C ALA A 305 34.42 13.23 -12.82
N PHE A 306 33.76 14.26 -13.35
CA PHE A 306 32.30 14.29 -13.51
C PHE A 306 31.79 13.22 -14.48
N VAL A 307 32.46 13.06 -15.62
CA VAL A 307 32.11 12.08 -16.66
C VAL A 307 32.34 10.65 -16.16
N ARG A 308 33.47 10.38 -15.49
CA ARG A 308 33.76 9.09 -14.85
C ARG A 308 32.69 8.71 -13.82
N ASN A 309 32.30 9.66 -12.98
CA ASN A 309 31.27 9.44 -11.98
C ASN A 309 29.90 9.17 -12.63
N PHE A 310 29.56 9.92 -13.67
CA PHE A 310 28.32 9.73 -14.42
C PHE A 310 28.26 8.36 -15.11
N ALA A 311 29.36 7.88 -15.67
CA ALA A 311 29.42 6.56 -16.30
C ALA A 311 29.00 5.44 -15.33
N LEU A 312 29.46 5.48 -14.08
CA LEU A 312 29.05 4.51 -13.05
C LEU A 312 27.56 4.63 -12.68
N LEU A 313 27.06 5.86 -12.55
CA LEU A 313 25.64 6.09 -12.27
C LEU A 313 24.75 5.62 -13.41
N ALA A 314 25.13 5.87 -14.67
CA ALA A 314 24.41 5.41 -15.84
C ALA A 314 24.40 3.88 -15.94
N THR A 315 25.52 3.22 -15.59
CA THR A 315 25.65 1.75 -15.60
C THR A 315 24.62 1.06 -14.70
N GLN A 316 24.08 1.73 -13.67
CA GLN A 316 22.99 1.18 -12.84
C GLN A 316 21.73 0.85 -13.67
N GLN A 317 21.49 1.55 -14.78
CA GLN A 317 20.38 1.26 -15.70
C GLN A 317 20.53 -0.10 -16.38
N LEU A 318 21.76 -0.53 -16.65
CA LEU A 318 22.04 -1.84 -17.25
C LEU A 318 21.73 -2.97 -16.25
N VAL A 319 22.04 -2.76 -14.98
CA VAL A 319 21.76 -3.72 -13.91
C VAL A 319 20.25 -3.85 -13.65
N ALA A 320 19.50 -2.76 -13.74
CA ALA A 320 18.04 -2.78 -13.51
C ALA A 320 17.27 -3.62 -14.55
N MET A 321 17.85 -3.87 -15.72
CA MET A 321 17.28 -4.66 -16.80
C MET A 321 17.86 -6.09 -16.87
N ALA A 322 18.71 -6.48 -15.89
CA ALA A 322 19.28 -7.82 -15.78
C ALA A 322 18.19 -8.85 -15.42
N GLY A 323 18.19 -9.99 -16.12
CA GLY A 323 17.07 -10.95 -16.17
C GLY A 323 16.90 -11.63 -17.52
N SER A 324 17.79 -11.36 -18.48
CA SER A 324 17.90 -12.04 -19.78
C SER A 324 19.18 -12.89 -19.80
N GLY A 325 19.35 -13.80 -20.78
CA GLY A 325 20.45 -14.77 -20.84
C GLY A 325 21.90 -14.21 -20.93
N GLU A 326 22.09 -12.91 -20.75
CA GLU A 326 23.36 -12.18 -20.88
C GLU A 326 23.96 -11.72 -19.54
N ASP A 327 23.33 -12.11 -18.42
CA ASP A 327 23.74 -11.66 -17.09
C ASP A 327 25.20 -12.07 -16.76
N GLU A 328 25.71 -13.22 -17.25
CA GLU A 328 27.13 -13.62 -17.10
C GLU A 328 28.11 -12.62 -17.75
N GLN A 329 27.75 -12.09 -18.92
CA GLN A 329 28.59 -11.14 -19.63
C GLN A 329 28.60 -9.78 -18.92
N LEU A 330 27.46 -9.36 -18.38
CA LEU A 330 27.36 -8.18 -17.53
C LEU A 330 28.19 -8.35 -16.25
N ALA A 331 28.18 -9.53 -15.63
CA ALA A 331 29.00 -9.83 -14.45
C ALA A 331 30.50 -9.66 -14.71
N ILE A 332 31.00 -10.16 -15.85
CA ILE A 332 32.42 -10.00 -16.25
C ILE A 332 32.78 -8.52 -16.43
N ILE A 333 31.91 -7.74 -17.07
CA ILE A 333 32.14 -6.30 -17.29
C ILE A 333 32.15 -5.57 -15.95
N LEU A 334 31.19 -5.85 -15.07
CA LEU A 334 31.11 -5.21 -13.75
C LEU A 334 32.31 -5.56 -12.87
N ASP A 335 32.79 -6.81 -12.87
CA ASP A 335 34.01 -7.19 -12.15
C ASP A 335 35.25 -6.43 -12.68
N GLY A 336 35.32 -6.26 -14.01
CA GLY A 336 36.32 -5.41 -14.68
C GLY A 336 36.23 -3.92 -14.32
N VAL A 337 35.03 -3.41 -14.07
CA VAL A 337 34.78 -2.04 -13.58
C VAL A 337 35.20 -1.89 -12.11
N PHE A 338 34.80 -2.83 -11.24
CA PHE A 338 35.14 -2.78 -9.82
C PHE A 338 36.64 -2.91 -9.58
N SER A 339 37.34 -3.78 -10.31
CA SER A 339 38.80 -3.93 -10.19
C SER A 339 39.55 -2.63 -10.48
N ARG A 340 39.17 -1.89 -11.53
CA ARG A 340 39.75 -0.57 -11.87
C ARG A 340 39.47 0.48 -10.82
N ILE A 341 38.23 0.55 -10.30
CA ILE A 341 37.87 1.51 -9.25
C ILE A 341 38.72 1.30 -7.99
N ARG A 342 39.02 0.04 -7.64
CA ARG A 342 39.91 -0.28 -6.51
C ARG A 342 41.32 0.26 -6.76
N GLN A 343 41.89 0.03 -7.94
CA GLN A 343 43.22 0.53 -8.32
C GLN A 343 43.31 2.06 -8.28
N ILE A 344 42.29 2.75 -8.80
CA ILE A 344 42.20 4.22 -8.79
C ILE A 344 42.07 4.75 -7.35
N SER A 345 41.32 4.05 -6.51
CA SER A 345 41.06 4.42 -5.10
C SER A 345 42.28 4.29 -4.19
N THR A 346 43.25 3.44 -4.55
CA THR A 346 44.50 3.27 -3.79
C THR A 346 45.57 4.33 -4.08
N ALA A 347 45.43 5.08 -5.18
CA ALA A 347 46.50 5.96 -5.69
C ALA A 347 46.40 7.44 -5.26
N GLN A 348 45.22 7.95 -4.86
CA GLN A 348 45.02 9.39 -4.59
C GLN A 348 44.04 9.64 -3.43
N GLY A 349 44.43 10.47 -2.45
CA GLY A 349 43.65 10.81 -1.26
C GLY A 349 42.48 11.76 -1.49
N THR A 350 41.48 11.67 -0.58
CA THR A 350 40.33 12.55 -0.26
C THR A 350 39.42 13.12 -1.37
N THR A 351 39.86 13.26 -2.62
CA THR A 351 39.14 13.93 -3.71
C THR A 351 38.18 13.02 -4.51
N GLN A 352 38.10 11.72 -4.18
CA GLN A 352 37.30 10.73 -4.93
C GLN A 352 36.11 10.13 -4.16
N SER A 353 35.65 10.76 -3.07
CA SER A 353 34.51 10.25 -2.28
C SER A 353 33.25 10.00 -3.13
N ARG A 354 32.97 10.85 -4.13
CA ARG A 354 31.83 10.68 -5.04
C ARG A 354 31.95 9.43 -5.93
N LEU A 355 33.14 9.13 -6.44
CA LEU A 355 33.37 7.95 -7.28
C LEU A 355 33.21 6.67 -6.47
N LYS A 356 33.76 6.63 -5.25
CA LYS A 356 33.60 5.51 -4.30
C LYS A 356 32.13 5.27 -3.95
N LEU A 357 31.36 6.34 -3.72
CA LEU A 357 29.93 6.24 -3.45
C LEU A 357 29.17 5.68 -4.67
N SER A 358 29.41 6.18 -5.87
CA SER A 358 28.73 5.69 -7.08
C SER A 358 29.07 4.22 -7.38
N ALA A 359 30.30 3.80 -7.09
CA ALA A 359 30.70 2.40 -7.16
C ALA A 359 29.93 1.52 -6.16
N LEU A 360 29.75 2.00 -4.93
CA LEU A 360 28.96 1.29 -3.92
C LEU A 360 27.48 1.23 -4.28
N LEU A 361 26.90 2.31 -4.83
CA LEU A 361 25.52 2.31 -5.31
C LEU A 361 25.32 1.35 -6.50
N LEU A 362 26.32 1.23 -7.38
CA LEU A 362 26.30 0.24 -8.46
C LEU A 362 26.40 -1.19 -7.92
N LEU A 363 27.27 -1.43 -6.92
CA LEU A 363 27.38 -2.73 -6.26
C LEU A 363 26.11 -3.08 -5.48
N GLU A 364 25.44 -2.12 -4.87
CA GLU A 364 24.15 -2.30 -4.20
C GLU A 364 23.08 -2.79 -5.17
N LYS A 365 22.96 -2.15 -6.33
CA LYS A 365 22.06 -2.60 -7.40
C LYS A 365 22.41 -3.99 -7.91
N TRP A 366 23.71 -4.29 -8.06
CA TRP A 366 24.16 -5.60 -8.52
C TRP A 366 23.87 -6.70 -7.48
N ALA A 367 24.14 -6.43 -6.21
CA ALA A 367 23.90 -7.37 -5.11
C ALA A 367 22.41 -7.70 -4.93
N ALA A 368 21.50 -6.81 -5.33
CA ALA A 368 20.06 -7.06 -5.34
C ALA A 368 19.62 -8.09 -6.41
N THR A 369 20.46 -8.38 -7.41
CA THR A 369 20.18 -9.41 -8.43
C THR A 369 20.41 -10.82 -7.90
N ARG A 370 19.93 -11.86 -8.61
CA ARG A 370 20.09 -13.27 -8.20
C ARG A 370 21.49 -13.84 -8.44
N GLN A 371 22.43 -13.07 -9.01
CA GLN A 371 23.76 -13.53 -9.43
C GLN A 371 24.85 -13.44 -8.36
N GLU A 372 25.86 -14.31 -8.43
CA GLU A 372 27.02 -14.34 -7.52
C GLU A 372 27.92 -13.13 -7.71
N LEU A 373 28.41 -12.58 -6.60
CA LEU A 373 29.36 -11.48 -6.64
C LEU A 373 30.69 -12.03 -7.14
N GLY A 374 31.33 -11.32 -8.07
CA GLY A 374 32.68 -11.65 -8.52
C GLY A 374 33.73 -11.34 -7.47
N GLU A 375 34.95 -11.85 -7.66
CA GLU A 375 36.08 -11.66 -6.75
C GLU A 375 36.41 -10.17 -6.54
N SER A 376 36.33 -9.35 -7.59
CA SER A 376 36.62 -7.92 -7.48
C SER A 376 35.51 -7.17 -6.74
N SER A 377 34.25 -7.60 -6.89
CA SER A 377 33.12 -7.08 -6.12
C SER A 377 33.24 -7.37 -4.62
N GLU A 378 33.58 -8.60 -4.24
CA GLU A 378 33.80 -8.97 -2.83
C GLU A 378 34.98 -8.21 -2.22
N ALA A 379 36.05 -8.06 -2.99
CA ALA A 379 37.22 -7.32 -2.52
C ALA A 379 36.94 -5.81 -2.40
N LEU A 380 36.09 -5.23 -3.27
CA LEU A 380 35.61 -3.85 -3.10
C LEU A 380 34.73 -3.69 -1.87
N LEU A 381 33.89 -4.69 -1.54
CA LEU A 381 33.08 -4.69 -0.32
C LEU A 381 33.98 -4.70 0.93
N LYS A 382 35.07 -5.48 0.93
CA LYS A 382 36.07 -5.48 2.01
C LYS A 382 36.73 -4.10 2.17
N ASP A 383 37.08 -3.44 1.07
CA ASP A 383 37.65 -2.09 1.11
C ASP A 383 36.63 -1.04 1.60
N ALA A 384 35.35 -1.21 1.25
CA ALA A 384 34.25 -0.33 1.66
C ALA A 384 34.04 -0.29 3.19
N LYS A 385 34.31 -1.41 3.88
CA LYS A 385 34.31 -1.48 5.35
C LYS A 385 35.23 -0.42 5.96
N ASN A 386 36.40 -0.18 5.35
CA ASN A 386 37.34 0.85 5.78
C ASN A 386 36.87 2.26 5.40
N TRP A 387 36.16 2.41 4.27
CA TRP A 387 35.64 3.71 3.83
C TRP A 387 34.59 4.27 4.78
N ILE A 388 33.72 3.42 5.32
CA ILE A 388 32.67 3.82 6.28
C ILE A 388 33.28 4.46 7.52
N ALA A 389 34.39 3.92 8.02
CA ALA A 389 35.06 4.47 9.20
C ALA A 389 35.62 5.89 8.99
N THR A 390 35.79 6.32 7.74
CA THR A 390 36.37 7.63 7.36
C THR A 390 35.40 8.56 6.65
N ALA A 391 34.20 8.08 6.27
CA ALA A 391 33.24 8.83 5.47
C ALA A 391 32.29 9.66 6.34
N ALA A 392 32.13 10.94 6.01
CA ALA A 392 31.15 11.82 6.66
C ALA A 392 29.73 11.72 6.06
N ASP A 393 29.59 11.16 4.85
CA ASP A 393 28.30 11.06 4.13
C ASP A 393 27.55 9.78 4.53
N GLU A 394 26.34 9.93 5.07
CA GLU A 394 25.49 8.84 5.58
C GLU A 394 25.15 7.80 4.50
N ARG A 395 25.17 8.19 3.21
CA ARG A 395 24.84 7.29 2.09
C ARG A 395 25.81 6.12 1.96
N PHE A 396 27.04 6.23 2.45
CA PHE A 396 27.97 5.11 2.52
C PHE A 396 27.47 4.00 3.46
N GLY A 397 26.97 4.39 4.64
CA GLY A 397 26.41 3.44 5.62
C GLY A 397 25.14 2.76 5.09
N TRP A 398 24.26 3.53 4.44
CA TRP A 398 23.07 2.98 3.79
C TRP A 398 23.41 1.97 2.68
N ALA A 399 24.27 2.33 1.72
CA ALA A 399 24.60 1.46 0.59
C ALA A 399 25.28 0.16 1.07
N TYR A 400 26.22 0.26 2.02
CA TYR A 400 26.93 -0.91 2.54
C TYR A 400 26.00 -1.88 3.30
N THR A 401 25.13 -1.35 4.17
CA THR A 401 24.17 -2.18 4.90
C THR A 401 23.14 -2.81 3.97
N SER A 402 22.71 -2.10 2.91
CA SER A 402 21.84 -2.64 1.86
C SER A 402 22.50 -3.81 1.12
N ILE A 403 23.77 -3.67 0.70
CA ILE A 403 24.55 -4.75 0.05
C ILE A 403 24.59 -5.99 0.95
N LEU A 404 24.96 -5.84 2.23
CA LEU A 404 25.00 -6.96 3.17
C LEU A 404 23.63 -7.62 3.36
N ALA A 405 22.56 -6.82 3.41
CA ALA A 405 21.20 -7.34 3.52
C ALA A 405 20.78 -8.17 2.30
N HIS A 406 21.10 -7.72 1.08
CA HIS A 406 20.82 -8.48 -0.14
C HIS A 406 21.61 -9.79 -0.19
N ILE A 407 22.89 -9.78 0.20
CA ILE A 407 23.72 -10.99 0.31
C ILE A 407 23.12 -11.97 1.33
N ALA A 408 22.71 -11.48 2.51
CA ALA A 408 22.10 -12.31 3.54
C ALA A 408 20.77 -12.92 3.06
N ARG A 409 19.86 -12.12 2.49
CA ARG A 409 18.59 -12.59 1.90
C ARG A 409 18.81 -13.69 0.87
N ARG A 410 19.84 -13.56 0.04
CA ARG A 410 20.19 -14.57 -0.96
C ARG A 410 20.73 -15.87 -0.35
N LYS A 411 21.57 -15.79 0.68
CA LYS A 411 22.03 -16.99 1.40
C LYS A 411 20.87 -17.71 2.11
N LEU A 412 19.95 -16.95 2.71
CA LEU A 412 18.76 -17.48 3.40
C LEU A 412 17.74 -18.16 2.48
N SER A 413 17.67 -17.74 1.22
CA SER A 413 16.77 -18.33 0.22
C SER A 413 17.32 -19.61 -0.43
N ARG A 414 18.58 -19.97 -0.20
CA ARG A 414 19.18 -21.23 -0.67
C ARG A 414 18.99 -22.32 0.38
N THR A 415 18.44 -23.46 -0.05
CA THR A 415 18.23 -24.64 0.81
C THR A 415 19.51 -25.37 1.18
N ASP A 416 20.60 -25.14 0.44
CA ASP A 416 21.84 -25.94 0.53
C ASP A 416 22.85 -25.39 1.54
N VAL A 417 22.53 -24.28 2.22
CA VAL A 417 23.46 -23.61 3.14
C VAL A 417 23.43 -24.31 4.50
N ILE A 418 24.56 -24.89 4.89
CA ILE A 418 24.80 -25.39 6.25
C ILE A 418 24.82 -24.18 7.18
N SER A 419 23.92 -24.12 8.17
CA SER A 419 23.73 -23.01 9.12
C SER A 419 23.39 -21.63 8.48
N PRO A 420 22.16 -21.47 7.94
CA PRO A 420 21.72 -20.22 7.30
C PRO A 420 21.71 -19.01 8.25
N GLU A 421 21.66 -19.24 9.56
CA GLU A 421 21.57 -18.23 10.62
C GLU A 421 22.77 -17.26 10.63
N HIS A 422 23.97 -17.75 10.33
CA HIS A 422 25.22 -16.97 10.28
C HIS A 422 25.31 -16.00 9.09
N SER A 423 24.35 -16.03 8.17
CA SER A 423 24.31 -15.09 7.04
C SER A 423 24.15 -13.63 7.46
N VAL A 424 23.67 -13.37 8.69
CA VAL A 424 23.42 -12.03 9.24
C VAL A 424 24.60 -11.52 10.11
N ASP A 425 25.64 -12.32 10.33
CA ASP A 425 26.72 -12.01 11.28
C ASP A 425 27.48 -10.71 10.94
N GLU A 426 27.75 -10.43 9.66
CA GLU A 426 28.39 -9.17 9.26
C GLU A 426 27.51 -7.94 9.57
N LEU A 427 26.18 -8.06 9.50
CA LEU A 427 25.27 -7.00 9.92
C LEU A 427 25.25 -6.83 11.45
N LEU A 428 25.33 -7.93 12.21
CA LEU A 428 25.42 -7.90 13.66
C LEU A 428 26.75 -7.32 14.15
N LEU A 429 27.85 -7.60 13.44
CA LEU A 429 29.18 -7.04 13.74
C LEU A 429 29.20 -5.50 13.63
N LEU A 430 28.42 -4.91 12.71
CA LEU A 430 28.28 -3.45 12.61
C LEU A 430 27.62 -2.82 13.85
N LEU A 431 26.86 -3.60 14.62
CA LEU A 431 26.20 -3.16 15.85
C LEU A 431 27.08 -3.32 17.09
N HIS A 432 28.28 -3.88 16.94
CA HIS A 432 29.20 -4.09 18.04
C HIS A 432 29.75 -2.74 18.57
N PRO A 433 29.80 -2.50 19.91
CA PRO A 433 30.23 -1.21 20.47
C PRO A 433 31.64 -0.77 20.05
N ARG A 434 32.51 -1.74 19.73
CA ARG A 434 33.90 -1.52 19.30
C ARG A 434 34.09 -1.50 17.78
N ALA A 435 33.02 -1.54 16.99
CA ALA A 435 33.13 -1.43 15.53
C ALA A 435 33.62 -0.02 15.14
N ALA A 436 34.63 0.06 14.28
CA ALA A 436 35.26 1.32 13.91
C ALA A 436 34.30 2.24 13.13
N GLY A 437 34.08 3.46 13.64
CA GLY A 437 33.56 4.61 12.88
C GLY A 437 32.15 4.50 12.31
N THR A 438 31.25 3.71 12.90
CA THR A 438 29.86 3.66 12.43
C THR A 438 29.08 4.89 12.88
N VAL A 439 28.74 5.77 11.93
CA VAL A 439 27.81 6.89 12.14
C VAL A 439 26.46 6.34 12.61
N LYS A 440 25.76 7.07 13.50
CA LYS A 440 24.41 6.74 14.04
C LYS A 440 23.43 6.23 12.97
N SER A 441 23.49 6.78 11.76
CA SER A 441 22.69 6.38 10.60
C SER A 441 22.96 4.93 10.15
N THR A 442 24.21 4.47 10.19
CA THR A 442 24.60 3.10 9.79
C THR A 442 23.96 2.05 10.69
N TRP A 443 23.89 2.29 12.00
CA TRP A 443 23.20 1.39 12.93
C TRP A 443 21.70 1.30 12.64
N ASN A 444 21.05 2.41 12.31
CA ASN A 444 19.63 2.40 11.96
C ASN A 444 19.37 1.59 10.70
N HIS A 445 20.22 1.74 9.68
CA HIS A 445 20.11 0.97 8.45
C HIS A 445 20.39 -0.53 8.68
N ALA A 446 21.40 -0.87 9.48
CA ALA A 446 21.69 -2.27 9.84
C ALA A 446 20.55 -2.90 10.65
N LEU A 447 20.04 -2.23 11.68
CA LEU A 447 18.90 -2.71 12.48
C LEU A 447 17.62 -2.79 11.64
N GLY A 448 17.39 -1.85 10.74
CA GLY A 448 16.27 -1.89 9.79
C GLY A 448 16.37 -3.09 8.84
N ALA A 449 17.56 -3.36 8.30
CA ALA A 449 17.82 -4.54 7.47
C ALA A 449 17.62 -5.84 8.24
N ILE A 450 18.15 -5.95 9.47
CA ILE A 450 17.96 -7.13 10.35
C ILE A 450 16.47 -7.34 10.65
N ALA A 451 15.73 -6.27 10.96
CA ALA A 451 14.30 -6.35 11.22
C ALA A 451 13.53 -6.85 9.99
N GLN A 452 13.87 -6.36 8.79
CA GLN A 452 13.25 -6.81 7.54
C GLN A 452 13.58 -8.28 7.25
N LEU A 453 14.85 -8.69 7.36
CA LEU A 453 15.25 -10.08 7.16
C LEU A 453 14.54 -11.01 8.15
N THR A 454 14.42 -10.60 9.41
CA THR A 454 13.72 -11.38 10.44
C THR A 454 12.23 -11.48 10.16
N HIS A 455 11.65 -10.47 9.50
CA HIS A 455 10.27 -10.49 9.03
C HIS A 455 10.08 -11.44 7.84
N ASP A 456 11.02 -11.44 6.89
CA ASP A 456 10.97 -12.26 5.68
C ASP A 456 11.24 -13.76 5.98
N PHE A 457 12.14 -14.06 6.93
CA PHE A 457 12.56 -15.42 7.29
C PHE A 457 12.45 -15.70 8.81
N PRO A 458 11.26 -15.58 9.42
CA PRO A 458 11.10 -15.66 10.87
C PRO A 458 11.47 -17.03 11.45
N GLU A 459 11.32 -18.10 10.67
CA GLU A 459 11.61 -19.46 11.13
C GLU A 459 13.10 -19.77 11.20
N LEU A 460 13.90 -19.13 10.33
CA LEU A 460 15.32 -19.42 10.19
C LEU A 460 16.18 -18.58 11.12
N ILE A 461 15.87 -17.29 11.30
CA ILE A 461 16.82 -16.36 11.96
C ILE A 461 16.30 -15.66 13.20
N ALA A 462 15.00 -15.67 13.50
CA ALA A 462 14.45 -14.84 14.59
C ALA A 462 15.04 -15.19 15.96
N ALA A 463 15.16 -16.47 16.29
CA ALA A 463 15.70 -16.92 17.57
C ALA A 463 17.21 -16.59 17.72
N TYR A 464 17.99 -16.83 16.66
CA TYR A 464 19.42 -16.51 16.63
C TYR A 464 19.69 -15.01 16.76
N VAL A 465 19.00 -14.19 15.96
CA VAL A 465 19.11 -12.73 16.01
C VAL A 465 18.70 -12.20 17.39
N ALA A 466 17.64 -12.73 18.00
CA ALA A 466 17.25 -12.36 19.36
C ALA A 466 18.38 -12.63 20.36
N SER A 467 19.00 -13.82 20.30
CA SER A 467 20.12 -14.19 21.16
C SER A 467 21.31 -13.23 21.00
N GLN A 468 21.73 -12.97 19.77
CA GLN A 468 22.88 -12.11 19.48
C GLN A 468 22.63 -10.64 19.87
N LEU A 469 21.42 -10.12 19.67
CA LEU A 469 21.06 -8.77 20.11
C LEU A 469 21.07 -8.64 21.65
N ILE A 470 20.64 -9.68 22.38
CA ILE A 470 20.70 -9.72 23.85
C ILE A 470 22.15 -9.75 24.34
N GLU A 471 23.02 -10.52 23.69
CA GLU A 471 24.46 -10.52 23.98
C GLU A 471 25.05 -9.12 23.75
N LEU A 472 24.73 -8.47 22.63
CA LEU A 472 25.19 -7.12 22.30
C LEU A 472 24.73 -6.03 23.30
N LEU A 473 23.61 -6.24 24.00
CA LEU A 473 23.12 -5.39 25.08
C LEU A 473 23.90 -5.58 26.39
N SER A 474 24.49 -6.76 26.59
CA SER A 474 25.27 -7.13 27.77
C SER A 474 26.73 -6.63 27.71
N ILE A 475 27.20 -6.21 26.53
CA ILE A 475 28.56 -5.70 26.35
C ILE A 475 28.66 -4.26 26.88
N PRO A 476 29.58 -3.97 27.83
CA PRO A 476 29.78 -2.62 28.33
C PRO A 476 30.31 -1.70 27.23
N VAL A 477 29.75 -0.49 27.12
CA VAL A 477 30.16 0.52 26.14
C VAL A 477 31.45 1.19 26.60
N ASP A 478 32.41 1.41 25.69
CA ASP A 478 33.66 2.12 26.00
C ASP A 478 33.37 3.56 26.50
N LYS A 479 34.17 4.03 27.47
CA LYS A 479 34.04 5.36 28.11
C LYS A 479 34.10 6.56 27.13
N ASN A 480 34.48 6.33 25.88
CA ASN A 480 34.62 7.34 24.84
C ASN A 480 33.34 7.56 24.01
N LEU A 481 32.30 6.72 24.18
CA LEU A 481 31.04 6.85 23.47
C LEU A 481 30.07 7.76 24.24
N ASP A 482 29.51 8.76 23.56
CA ASP A 482 28.55 9.69 24.15
C ASP A 482 27.32 8.96 24.72
N PHE A 483 26.87 9.37 25.91
CA PHE A 483 25.76 8.77 26.64
C PHE A 483 24.47 8.74 25.80
N ALA A 484 24.19 9.81 25.05
CA ALA A 484 23.02 9.90 24.17
C ALA A 484 23.08 8.88 23.01
N THR A 485 24.28 8.62 22.49
CA THR A 485 24.52 7.67 21.40
C THR A 485 24.38 6.22 21.88
N SER A 486 24.90 5.92 23.08
CA SER A 486 24.71 4.61 23.74
C SER A 486 23.23 4.30 23.98
N LYS A 487 22.50 5.27 24.55
CA LYS A 487 21.06 5.16 24.81
C LYS A 487 20.23 4.97 23.55
N PHE A 488 20.56 5.70 22.49
CA PHE A 488 19.93 5.56 21.19
C PHE A 488 20.12 4.15 20.61
N ARG A 489 21.35 3.61 20.67
CA ARG A 489 21.66 2.24 20.24
C ARG A 489 20.83 1.21 21.01
N ARG A 490 20.79 1.28 22.35
CA ARG A 490 19.99 0.37 23.20
C ARG A 490 18.51 0.43 22.82
N THR A 491 17.96 1.64 22.70
CA THR A 491 16.57 1.87 22.27
C THR A 491 16.27 1.24 20.91
N ALA A 492 17.19 1.40 19.94
CA ALA A 492 17.02 0.84 18.60
C ALA A 492 17.08 -0.70 18.60
N ILE A 493 17.95 -1.30 19.42
CA ILE A 493 18.01 -2.77 19.61
C ILE A 493 16.70 -3.29 20.22
N PHE A 494 16.20 -2.66 21.29
CA PHE A 494 14.91 -3.04 21.88
C PHE A 494 13.73 -2.84 20.93
N LYS A 495 13.77 -1.84 20.03
CA LYS A 495 12.75 -1.69 18.98
C LYS A 495 12.73 -2.89 18.05
N VAL A 496 13.89 -3.42 17.67
CA VAL A 496 13.97 -4.63 16.83
C VAL A 496 13.48 -5.85 17.61
N LEU A 497 13.98 -6.07 18.83
CA LEU A 497 13.55 -7.18 19.69
C LEU A 497 12.02 -7.18 19.94
N GLY A 498 11.45 -6.02 20.27
CA GLY A 498 9.99 -5.89 20.48
C GLY A 498 9.15 -5.94 19.20
N ALA A 499 9.78 -5.79 18.02
CA ALA A 499 9.15 -5.93 16.71
C ALA A 499 9.27 -7.34 16.13
N GLN A 500 10.11 -8.21 16.70
CA GLN A 500 10.23 -9.60 16.29
C GLN A 500 8.88 -10.32 16.38
N LEU A 501 8.70 -11.26 15.47
CA LEU A 501 7.46 -12.02 15.35
C LEU A 501 7.39 -13.23 16.28
N ARG A 502 8.55 -13.78 16.68
CA ARG A 502 8.66 -14.90 17.61
C ARG A 502 9.44 -14.48 18.86
N SER A 503 9.06 -15.04 20.01
CA SER A 503 9.80 -14.93 21.25
C SER A 503 11.09 -15.77 21.18
N PRO A 504 12.15 -15.38 21.93
CA PRO A 504 13.30 -16.25 22.16
C PRO A 504 12.90 -17.48 23.01
N SER A 505 13.81 -18.45 23.14
CA SER A 505 13.54 -19.65 23.94
C SER A 505 13.22 -19.32 25.40
N THR A 506 12.35 -20.11 26.02
CA THR A 506 11.87 -19.92 27.41
C THR A 506 13.02 -19.85 28.42
N ASN A 507 14.08 -20.63 28.21
CA ASN A 507 15.28 -20.61 29.04
C ASN A 507 15.99 -19.25 29.00
N MET A 508 16.16 -18.67 27.81
CA MET A 508 16.78 -17.35 27.64
C MET A 508 15.94 -16.23 28.23
N ILE A 509 14.61 -16.33 28.09
CA ILE A 509 13.67 -15.36 28.68
C ILE A 509 13.86 -15.31 30.19
N ASN A 510 13.89 -16.47 30.85
CA ASN A 510 14.01 -16.56 32.31
C ASN A 510 15.34 -15.98 32.82
N GLU A 511 16.45 -16.19 32.10
CA GLU A 511 17.76 -15.65 32.48
C GLU A 511 17.86 -14.13 32.29
N ARG A 512 17.17 -13.57 31.29
CA ARG A 512 17.38 -12.19 30.82
C ARG A 512 16.23 -11.23 31.15
N LEU A 513 15.14 -11.72 31.72
CA LEU A 513 14.05 -10.89 32.26
C LEU A 513 14.52 -9.82 33.27
N PRO A 514 15.47 -10.10 34.20
CA PRO A 514 15.95 -9.09 35.14
C PRO A 514 16.61 -7.88 34.47
N MET A 515 17.30 -8.09 33.34
CA MET A 515 17.95 -7.02 32.57
C MET A 515 16.93 -6.00 32.03
N LEU A 516 15.72 -6.44 31.67
CA LEU A 516 14.66 -5.51 31.24
C LEU A 516 14.18 -4.61 32.38
N LEU A 517 14.13 -5.14 33.61
CA LEU A 517 13.72 -4.40 34.79
C LEU A 517 14.81 -3.39 35.21
N GLU A 518 16.08 -3.79 35.16
CA GLU A 518 17.21 -2.86 35.32
C GLU A 518 17.13 -1.73 34.29
N GLU A 519 16.89 -2.04 33.01
CA GLU A 519 16.76 -1.01 31.97
C GLU A 519 15.60 -0.06 32.24
N LEU A 520 14.45 -0.56 32.70
CA LEU A 520 13.29 0.26 32.99
C LEU A 520 13.56 1.24 34.13
N SER A 521 14.31 0.81 35.14
CA SER A 521 14.74 1.67 36.26
C SER A 521 15.66 2.83 35.83
N THR A 522 16.32 2.71 34.67
CA THR A 522 17.20 3.76 34.11
C THR A 522 16.48 4.74 33.17
N VAL A 523 15.19 4.52 32.88
CA VAL A 523 14.41 5.35 31.96
C VAL A 523 13.97 6.65 32.64
N ASN A 524 14.41 7.79 32.12
CA ASN A 524 13.95 9.10 32.59
C ASN A 524 12.60 9.46 31.95
N ARG A 525 11.93 10.47 32.53
CA ARG A 525 10.63 10.97 32.07
C ARG A 525 10.58 11.40 30.60
N GLU A 526 11.71 11.87 30.05
CA GLU A 526 11.82 12.34 28.66
C GLU A 526 12.03 11.20 27.63
N ASP A 527 12.19 9.95 28.08
CA ASP A 527 12.63 8.82 27.26
C ASP A 527 11.50 7.89 26.80
N ALA A 528 10.37 8.46 26.39
CA ALA A 528 9.19 7.68 26.01
C ALA A 528 9.46 6.62 24.92
N LEU A 529 10.42 6.87 24.02
CA LEU A 529 10.80 5.89 22.98
C LEU A 529 11.52 4.67 23.55
N GLN A 530 12.35 4.84 24.57
CA GLN A 530 13.05 3.75 25.25
C GLN A 530 12.04 2.93 26.07
N LEU A 531 11.19 3.60 26.85
CA LEU A 531 10.13 2.97 27.63
C LEU A 531 9.25 2.05 26.77
N ARG A 532 8.78 2.55 25.62
CA ARG A 532 7.94 1.76 24.69
C ARG A 532 8.68 0.58 24.08
N ALA A 533 9.97 0.74 23.77
CA ALA A 533 10.77 -0.33 23.18
C ALA A 533 11.02 -1.48 24.18
N VAL A 534 11.36 -1.13 25.42
CA VAL A 534 11.56 -2.09 26.52
C VAL A 534 10.23 -2.79 26.84
N ALA A 535 9.13 -2.04 26.98
CA ALA A 535 7.81 -2.62 27.23
C ALA A 535 7.34 -3.53 26.08
N ALA A 536 7.56 -3.16 24.82
CA ALA A 536 7.21 -4.00 23.67
C ALA A 536 7.98 -5.34 23.68
N THR A 537 9.25 -5.29 24.05
CA THR A 537 10.11 -6.48 24.21
C THR A 537 9.60 -7.36 25.34
N PHE A 538 9.36 -6.76 26.51
CA PHE A 538 8.79 -7.46 27.66
C PHE A 538 7.45 -8.13 27.32
N PHE A 539 6.52 -7.41 26.70
CA PHE A 539 5.22 -7.97 26.33
C PHE A 539 5.33 -9.14 25.36
N LEU A 540 6.28 -9.12 24.42
CA LEU A 540 6.52 -10.22 23.50
C LEU A 540 7.10 -11.46 24.22
N TRP A 541 8.12 -11.28 25.07
CA TRP A 541 8.78 -12.39 25.77
C TRP A 541 7.86 -13.08 26.78
N THR A 542 6.85 -12.36 27.27
CA THR A 542 6.01 -12.83 28.36
C THR A 542 4.63 -13.32 27.90
N GLN A 543 4.40 -13.49 26.58
CA GLN A 543 3.10 -13.97 26.06
C GLN A 543 2.80 -15.44 26.43
N GLU A 544 3.80 -16.33 26.35
CA GLU A 544 3.68 -17.77 26.68
C GLU A 544 3.65 -18.10 28.19
N PRO A 545 4.53 -17.53 29.04
CA PRO A 545 4.64 -17.96 30.44
C PRO A 545 3.44 -17.61 31.35
N LEU A 546 2.45 -16.81 30.92
CA LEU A 546 1.25 -16.57 31.73
C LEU A 546 0.24 -17.73 31.73
N VAL A 547 0.38 -18.71 30.84
CA VAL A 547 -0.59 -19.83 30.73
C VAL A 547 -0.23 -20.99 31.66
N ASN A 548 1.04 -21.14 32.07
CA ASN A 548 1.55 -22.31 32.79
C ASN A 548 1.78 -22.07 34.30
N GLY A 549 0.88 -21.39 35.02
CA GLY A 549 1.08 -21.00 36.42
C GLY A 549 0.97 -22.09 37.49
N ASN A 550 1.51 -23.31 37.30
CA ASN A 550 1.36 -24.41 38.27
C ASN A 550 2.67 -25.07 38.78
N GLY A 551 3.86 -24.57 38.41
CA GLY A 551 5.17 -25.07 38.88
C GLY A 551 5.91 -24.12 39.83
N ALA A 552 6.80 -24.65 40.69
CA ALA A 552 7.56 -23.85 41.66
C ALA A 552 8.60 -22.89 41.02
N SER A 553 9.03 -23.12 39.78
CA SER A 553 9.81 -22.15 38.99
C SER A 553 8.99 -20.93 38.54
N ASP A 554 7.67 -21.05 38.55
CA ASP A 554 6.75 -20.06 37.99
C ASP A 554 6.42 -18.93 38.98
N GLN A 555 6.71 -19.13 40.28
CA GLN A 555 6.45 -18.10 41.29
C GLN A 555 7.46 -16.94 41.21
N ALA A 556 8.74 -17.23 40.95
CA ALA A 556 9.78 -16.21 40.84
C ALA A 556 9.61 -15.35 39.57
N THR A 557 9.30 -15.99 38.44
CA THR A 557 8.96 -15.31 37.18
C THR A 557 7.65 -14.54 37.33
N SER A 558 6.59 -15.11 37.93
CA SER A 558 5.34 -14.38 38.22
C SER A 558 5.56 -13.15 39.10
N ASN A 559 6.40 -13.25 40.13
CA ASN A 559 6.75 -12.10 40.97
C ASN A 559 7.48 -11.02 40.17
N MET A 560 8.43 -11.40 39.30
CA MET A 560 9.12 -10.46 38.41
C MET A 560 8.19 -9.79 37.40
N LEU A 561 7.25 -10.55 36.81
CA LEU A 561 6.23 -9.99 35.91
C LEU A 561 5.40 -8.92 36.63
N SER A 562 4.95 -9.22 37.85
CA SER A 562 4.16 -8.29 38.66
C SER A 562 4.95 -7.03 39.06
N ALA A 563 6.27 -7.15 39.28
CA ALA A 563 7.13 -6.03 39.60
C ALA A 563 7.28 -5.09 38.41
N PHE A 564 7.53 -5.63 37.22
CA PHE A 564 7.65 -4.87 35.98
C PHE A 564 6.34 -4.15 35.62
N GLU A 565 5.20 -4.84 35.73
CA GLU A 565 3.88 -4.22 35.47
C GLU A 565 3.59 -3.09 36.47
N LYS A 566 3.98 -3.22 37.75
CA LYS A 566 3.85 -2.13 38.73
C LYS A 566 4.71 -0.91 38.39
N GLU A 567 5.93 -1.14 37.90
CA GLU A 567 6.84 -0.07 37.53
C GLU A 567 6.30 0.73 36.33
N LEU A 568 5.70 0.05 35.34
CA LEU A 568 5.01 0.71 34.23
C LEU A 568 3.82 1.60 34.65
N LEU A 569 3.23 1.39 35.83
CA LEU A 569 2.14 2.24 36.35
C LEU A 569 2.66 3.55 36.97
N ASN A 570 3.96 3.66 37.26
CA ASN A 570 4.55 4.84 37.88
C ASN A 570 4.33 6.07 36.98
N PRO A 571 3.65 7.14 37.49
CA PRO A 571 3.42 8.35 36.70
C PRO A 571 4.70 9.09 36.31
N GLU A 572 5.81 8.88 37.03
CA GLU A 572 7.08 9.59 36.78
C GLU A 572 7.75 9.21 35.45
N HIS A 573 7.44 8.05 34.88
CA HIS A 573 7.96 7.62 33.58
C HIS A 573 7.30 8.30 32.37
N TYR A 574 6.22 9.06 32.57
CA TYR A 574 5.47 9.67 31.49
C TYR A 574 5.57 11.19 31.55
N GLU A 575 6.02 11.81 30.47
CA GLU A 575 6.00 13.26 30.32
C GLU A 575 4.55 13.76 30.25
N SER A 576 3.72 13.05 29.47
CA SER A 576 2.35 13.43 29.15
C SER A 576 1.35 12.28 29.17
N HIS A 577 0.06 12.61 29.27
CA HIS A 577 -1.03 11.63 29.09
C HIS A 577 -1.05 11.01 27.68
N ALA A 578 -0.45 11.68 26.69
CA ALA A 578 -0.26 11.14 25.33
C ALA A 578 0.59 9.88 25.31
N GLU A 579 1.69 9.89 26.04
CA GLU A 579 2.62 8.78 26.10
C GLU A 579 2.05 7.60 26.87
N ARG A 580 1.33 7.88 27.97
CA ARG A 580 0.64 6.85 28.74
C ARG A 580 -0.43 6.15 27.89
N TYR A 581 -1.15 6.88 27.03
CA TYR A 581 -2.08 6.28 26.08
C TYR A 581 -1.40 5.40 25.02
N GLU A 582 -0.23 5.80 24.51
CA GLU A 582 0.53 4.94 23.59
C GLU A 582 0.98 3.64 24.27
N MET A 583 1.28 3.67 25.57
CA MET A 583 1.53 2.46 26.35
C MET A 583 0.26 1.61 26.52
N VAL A 584 -0.90 2.21 26.80
CA VAL A 584 -2.20 1.51 26.81
C VAL A 584 -2.43 0.78 25.49
N LYS A 585 -2.26 1.47 24.37
CA LYS A 585 -2.42 0.91 23.02
C LYS A 585 -1.48 -0.28 22.81
N LEU A 586 -0.21 -0.15 23.19
CA LEU A 586 0.76 -1.23 23.09
C LEU A 586 0.35 -2.45 23.95
N ALA A 587 -0.08 -2.22 25.19
CA ALA A 587 -0.58 -3.25 26.09
C ALA A 587 -1.80 -3.97 25.51
N MET A 588 -2.81 -3.24 25.02
CA MET A 588 -4.00 -3.81 24.38
C MET A 588 -3.67 -4.63 23.13
N LEU A 589 -2.77 -4.14 22.27
CA LEU A 589 -2.35 -4.86 21.05
C LEU A 589 -1.59 -6.17 21.35
N ARG A 590 -1.02 -6.29 22.56
CA ARG A 590 -0.34 -7.50 23.04
C ARG A 590 -1.21 -8.34 23.98
N GLY A 591 -2.48 -7.97 24.20
CA GLY A 591 -3.42 -8.73 25.02
C GLY A 591 -3.38 -8.45 26.53
N ARG A 592 -2.63 -7.43 26.98
CA ARG A 592 -2.44 -7.06 28.39
C ARG A 592 -3.57 -6.16 28.89
N PHE A 593 -4.80 -6.69 28.93
CA PHE A 593 -5.99 -5.89 29.25
C PHE A 593 -6.02 -5.37 30.69
N THR A 594 -5.49 -6.11 31.66
CA THR A 594 -5.43 -5.68 33.07
C THR A 594 -4.52 -4.46 33.27
N LEU A 595 -3.32 -4.49 32.69
CA LEU A 595 -2.40 -3.35 32.70
C LEU A 595 -2.99 -2.15 31.94
N ALA A 596 -3.62 -2.40 30.78
CA ALA A 596 -4.26 -1.35 29.99
C ALA A 596 -5.42 -0.67 30.75
N GLU A 597 -6.23 -1.43 31.50
CA GLU A 597 -7.30 -0.90 32.36
C GLU A 597 -6.74 0.09 33.40
N GLN A 598 -5.71 -0.31 34.14
CA GLN A 598 -5.08 0.51 35.18
C GLN A 598 -4.37 1.76 34.62
N LEU A 599 -3.74 1.63 33.44
CA LEU A 599 -3.15 2.77 32.76
C LEU A 599 -4.21 3.76 32.25
N LEU A 600 -5.37 3.28 31.78
CA LEU A 600 -6.48 4.08 31.28
C LEU A 600 -7.22 4.84 32.36
N GLU A 601 -7.40 4.26 33.55
CA GLU A 601 -8.15 4.87 34.66
C GLU A 601 -7.63 6.28 34.98
N ALA A 602 -6.30 6.44 35.04
CA ALA A 602 -5.66 7.73 35.31
C ALA A 602 -5.82 8.78 34.19
N ILE A 603 -6.08 8.34 32.94
CA ILE A 603 -6.24 9.22 31.78
C ILE A 603 -7.73 9.58 31.61
N ALA A 604 -8.63 8.60 31.77
CA ALA A 604 -10.06 8.76 31.55
C ALA A 604 -10.68 9.79 32.51
N VAL A 605 -10.19 9.90 33.75
CA VAL A 605 -10.67 10.88 34.75
C VAL A 605 -10.37 12.33 34.35
N LYS A 606 -9.38 12.57 33.47
CA LYS A 606 -8.91 13.90 33.07
C LYS A 606 -9.29 14.26 31.63
N ALA A 607 -10.28 13.60 31.04
CA ALA A 607 -10.67 13.84 29.66
C ALA A 607 -11.53 15.11 29.55
N ASP A 608 -11.02 16.14 28.88
CA ASP A 608 -11.69 17.46 28.76
C ASP A 608 -12.76 17.52 27.65
N SER A 609 -12.84 16.51 26.78
CA SER A 609 -13.76 16.46 25.63
C SER A 609 -14.71 15.28 25.71
N GLU A 610 -16.00 15.50 25.43
CA GLU A 610 -17.03 14.44 25.46
C GLU A 610 -16.74 13.29 24.47
N CYS A 611 -16.30 13.62 23.25
CA CYS A 611 -15.95 12.62 22.22
C CYS A 611 -14.73 11.79 22.63
N PHE A 612 -13.69 12.44 23.16
CA PHE A 612 -12.48 11.76 23.61
C PHE A 612 -12.71 10.98 24.91
N GLY A 613 -13.45 11.53 25.86
CA GLY A 613 -13.87 10.87 27.08
C GLY A 613 -14.72 9.63 26.78
N GLY A 614 -15.67 9.73 25.84
CA GLY A 614 -16.45 8.59 25.36
C GLY A 614 -15.57 7.48 24.78
N TRP A 615 -14.56 7.82 23.96
CA TRP A 615 -13.58 6.86 23.45
C TRP A 615 -12.75 6.20 24.57
N LEU A 616 -12.20 6.97 25.50
CA LEU A 616 -11.42 6.43 26.62
C LEU A 616 -12.27 5.54 27.53
N HIS A 617 -13.51 5.91 27.82
CA HIS A 617 -14.44 5.08 28.59
C HIS A 617 -14.83 3.80 27.84
N ALA A 618 -14.96 3.85 26.52
CA ALA A 618 -15.16 2.65 25.70
C ALA A 618 -13.96 1.70 25.78
N LEU A 619 -12.73 2.21 25.67
CA LEU A 619 -11.51 1.40 25.82
C LEU A 619 -11.38 0.82 27.22
N HIS A 620 -11.66 1.62 28.25
CA HIS A 620 -11.57 1.20 29.64
C HIS A 620 -12.57 0.06 29.95
N THR A 621 -13.83 0.20 29.51
CA THR A 621 -14.84 -0.87 29.67
C THR A 621 -14.52 -2.12 28.85
N LEU A 622 -13.93 -1.97 27.66
CA LEU A 622 -13.44 -3.10 26.85
C LEU A 622 -12.29 -3.85 27.55
N CYS A 623 -11.32 -3.12 28.11
CA CYS A 623 -10.21 -3.71 28.87
C CYS A 623 -10.71 -4.42 30.12
N LYS A 624 -11.62 -3.80 30.86
CA LYS A 624 -12.22 -4.40 32.06
C LYS A 624 -12.95 -5.71 31.75
N ALA A 625 -13.70 -5.76 30.64
CA ALA A 625 -14.34 -6.99 30.20
C ALA A 625 -13.31 -8.08 29.85
N GLY A 626 -12.27 -7.72 29.07
CA GLY A 626 -11.20 -8.66 28.69
C GLY A 626 -10.39 -9.19 29.89
N SER A 627 -10.07 -8.31 30.83
CA SER A 627 -9.38 -8.62 32.09
C SER A 627 -10.15 -9.66 32.89
N ARG A 628 -11.46 -9.45 33.11
CA ARG A 628 -12.33 -10.40 33.82
C ARG A 628 -12.41 -11.76 33.14
N ILE A 629 -12.64 -11.79 31.83
CA ILE A 629 -12.74 -13.05 31.07
C ILE A 629 -11.44 -13.87 31.17
N ALA A 630 -10.29 -13.20 31.10
CA ALA A 630 -8.99 -13.87 31.21
C ALA A 630 -8.74 -14.40 32.63
N MET A 631 -9.11 -13.63 33.67
CA MET A 631 -8.96 -14.05 35.07
C MET A 631 -9.89 -15.20 35.44
N ASP A 632 -11.17 -15.12 35.05
CA ASP A 632 -12.19 -16.11 35.38
C ASP A 632 -12.13 -17.35 34.45
N GLN A 633 -11.34 -17.28 33.37
CA GLN A 633 -11.28 -18.26 32.27
C GLN A 633 -12.67 -18.65 31.74
N SER A 634 -13.65 -17.78 31.89
CA SER A 634 -15.05 -18.03 31.57
C SER A 634 -15.80 -16.73 31.28
N VAL A 635 -16.99 -16.83 30.67
CA VAL A 635 -17.77 -15.66 30.26
C VAL A 635 -18.99 -15.52 31.15
N HIS A 636 -19.02 -14.44 31.93
CA HIS A 636 -20.16 -14.09 32.79
C HIS A 636 -21.01 -12.96 32.18
N LEU A 637 -22.25 -12.81 32.67
CA LEU A 637 -23.17 -11.75 32.24
C LEU A 637 -22.56 -10.35 32.45
N ASP A 638 -21.86 -10.13 33.56
CA ASP A 638 -21.14 -8.89 33.84
C ASP A 638 -20.17 -8.49 32.72
N SER A 639 -19.42 -9.45 32.19
CA SER A 639 -18.45 -9.23 31.10
C SER A 639 -19.17 -8.85 29.80
N LEU A 640 -20.34 -9.44 29.52
CA LEU A 640 -21.18 -9.07 28.38
C LEU A 640 -21.78 -7.67 28.53
N HIS A 641 -22.23 -7.31 29.74
CA HIS A 641 -22.75 -5.97 30.02
C HIS A 641 -21.67 -4.89 29.84
N LEU A 642 -20.43 -5.18 30.24
CA LEU A 642 -19.29 -4.28 30.02
C LEU A 642 -18.98 -4.09 28.53
N LEU A 643 -19.05 -5.15 27.72
CA LEU A 643 -18.87 -5.06 26.26
C LEU A 643 -20.00 -4.27 25.58
N ALA A 644 -21.26 -4.50 25.98
CA ALA A 644 -22.39 -3.72 25.50
C ALA A 644 -22.25 -2.23 25.87
N ARG A 645 -21.79 -1.94 27.08
CA ARG A 645 -21.51 -0.57 27.54
C ARG A 645 -20.36 0.08 26.75
N SER A 646 -19.34 -0.68 26.38
CA SER A 646 -18.27 -0.19 25.49
C SER A 646 -18.84 0.25 24.14
N SER A 647 -19.73 -0.54 23.54
CA SER A 647 -20.42 -0.15 22.29
C SER A 647 -21.26 1.12 22.48
N MET A 648 -21.99 1.27 23.59
CA MET A 648 -22.76 2.48 23.88
C MET A 648 -21.86 3.72 23.98
N TYR A 649 -20.70 3.61 24.64
CA TYR A 649 -19.75 4.71 24.75
C TYR A 649 -19.12 5.09 23.40
N LEU A 650 -18.82 4.11 22.53
CA LEU A 650 -18.36 4.39 21.17
C LEU A 650 -19.44 5.08 20.33
N GLN A 651 -20.70 4.66 20.47
CA GLN A 651 -21.82 5.31 19.78
C GLN A 651 -22.01 6.75 20.27
N ALA A 652 -21.87 7.00 21.58
CA ALA A 652 -21.93 8.34 22.16
C ALA A 652 -20.76 9.23 21.71
N ALA A 653 -19.58 8.65 21.48
CA ALA A 653 -18.40 9.38 20.99
C ALA A 653 -18.49 9.74 19.48
N ARG A 654 -19.48 9.21 18.75
CA ARG A 654 -19.58 9.39 17.30
C ARG A 654 -19.94 10.83 16.93
N THR A 655 -19.25 11.37 15.93
CA THR A 655 -19.50 12.69 15.33
C THR A 655 -19.55 12.60 13.80
N SER A 656 -19.86 13.70 13.11
CA SER A 656 -19.81 13.77 11.64
C SER A 656 -18.42 13.49 11.09
N SER A 657 -17.38 13.95 11.81
CA SER A 657 -15.95 13.79 11.46
C SER A 657 -15.35 12.48 11.97
N PHE A 658 -15.77 11.99 13.16
CA PHE A 658 -15.25 10.77 13.78
C PHE A 658 -16.35 9.71 13.90
N ARG A 659 -16.33 8.73 13.00
CA ARG A 659 -17.45 7.80 12.81
C ARG A 659 -17.32 6.47 13.55
N PHE A 660 -16.08 6.03 13.80
CA PHE A 660 -15.75 4.76 14.46
C PHE A 660 -16.38 3.52 13.80
N ASP A 661 -16.60 3.56 12.48
CA ASP A 661 -17.33 2.53 11.74
C ASP A 661 -16.65 1.14 11.95
N LEU A 662 -15.32 1.02 11.79
CA LEU A 662 -14.60 -0.25 12.02
C LEU A 662 -14.66 -0.71 13.49
N GLN A 663 -14.43 0.21 14.43
CA GLN A 663 -14.39 -0.08 15.86
C GLN A 663 -15.74 -0.58 16.37
N LEU A 664 -16.84 0.01 15.89
CA LEU A 664 -18.20 -0.42 16.21
C LEU A 664 -18.49 -1.83 15.70
N HIS A 665 -18.11 -2.15 14.44
CA HIS A 665 -18.27 -3.51 13.91
C HIS A 665 -17.45 -4.53 14.72
N LEU A 666 -16.18 -4.22 15.04
CA LEU A 666 -15.33 -5.12 15.82
C LEU A 666 -15.84 -5.36 17.24
N VAL A 667 -16.31 -4.32 17.94
CA VAL A 667 -16.89 -4.47 19.28
C VAL A 667 -18.21 -5.24 19.23
N ALA A 668 -19.05 -5.01 18.22
CA ALA A 668 -20.31 -5.75 18.03
C ALA A 668 -20.06 -7.24 17.76
N LEU A 669 -19.17 -7.58 16.81
CA LEU A 669 -18.81 -8.98 16.53
C LEU A 669 -18.17 -9.66 17.74
N ARG A 670 -17.37 -8.92 18.53
CA ARG A 670 -16.80 -9.44 19.76
C ARG A 670 -17.85 -9.69 20.85
N LEU A 671 -18.88 -8.85 20.94
CA LEU A 671 -20.01 -9.09 21.84
C LEU A 671 -20.79 -10.35 21.41
N GLU A 672 -21.08 -10.49 20.12
CA GLU A 672 -21.72 -11.71 19.56
C GLU A 672 -20.90 -12.97 19.85
N TRP A 673 -19.58 -12.92 19.63
CA TRP A 673 -18.66 -14.02 19.98
C TRP A 673 -18.80 -14.44 21.44
N MET A 674 -18.73 -13.48 22.36
CA MET A 674 -18.80 -13.78 23.80
C MET A 674 -20.17 -14.31 24.22
N GLN A 675 -21.26 -13.89 23.58
CA GLN A 675 -22.59 -14.45 23.80
C GLN A 675 -22.67 -15.93 23.36
N HIS A 676 -22.05 -16.28 22.25
CA HIS A 676 -21.98 -17.66 21.78
C HIS A 676 -21.06 -18.53 22.65
N VAL A 677 -19.93 -17.99 23.12
CA VAL A 677 -19.06 -18.68 24.10
C VAL A 677 -19.82 -18.96 25.40
N GLN A 678 -20.57 -17.99 25.93
CA GLN A 678 -21.41 -18.20 27.12
C GLN A 678 -22.47 -19.28 26.87
N SER A 679 -23.12 -19.26 25.70
CA SER A 679 -24.12 -20.28 25.33
C SER A 679 -23.49 -21.67 25.24
N ALA A 680 -22.27 -21.78 24.70
CA ALA A 680 -21.52 -23.02 24.66
C ALA A 680 -21.14 -23.51 26.07
N GLN A 681 -20.74 -22.62 26.98
CA GLN A 681 -20.44 -22.94 28.39
C GLN A 681 -21.67 -23.52 29.10
N GLN A 682 -22.85 -22.92 28.89
CA GLN A 682 -24.11 -23.42 29.45
C GLN A 682 -24.46 -24.81 28.90
N LEU A 683 -24.46 -24.98 27.58
CA LEU A 683 -24.77 -26.27 26.95
C LEU A 683 -23.79 -27.38 27.33
N ALA A 684 -22.50 -27.06 27.43
CA ALA A 684 -21.49 -28.01 27.88
C ALA A 684 -21.69 -28.38 29.36
N GLY A 685 -22.06 -27.42 30.21
CA GLY A 685 -22.42 -27.68 31.61
C GLY A 685 -23.63 -28.58 31.74
N GLU A 686 -24.70 -28.30 30.98
CA GLU A 686 -25.92 -29.11 30.92
C GLU A 686 -25.59 -30.54 30.46
N ALA A 687 -24.90 -30.71 29.33
CA ALA A 687 -24.54 -32.01 28.78
C ALA A 687 -23.60 -32.82 29.68
N ALA A 688 -22.67 -32.16 30.39
CA ALA A 688 -21.80 -32.81 31.36
C ALA A 688 -22.58 -33.35 32.57
N PHE A 689 -23.69 -32.69 32.94
CA PHE A 689 -24.54 -33.09 34.06
C PHE A 689 -25.58 -34.15 33.66
N THR A 690 -26.28 -33.95 32.54
CA THR A 690 -27.33 -34.87 32.06
C THR A 690 -26.78 -36.08 31.33
N ASN A 691 -25.55 -35.99 30.81
CA ASN A 691 -24.90 -37.01 30.00
C ASN A 691 -25.73 -37.43 28.77
N THR A 692 -26.45 -36.47 28.18
CA THR A 692 -27.27 -36.65 26.99
C THR A 692 -26.64 -35.96 25.78
N ALA A 693 -26.71 -36.60 24.61
CA ALA A 693 -26.28 -35.98 23.36
C ALA A 693 -27.24 -34.84 22.94
N GLY A 694 -26.69 -33.82 22.30
CA GLY A 694 -27.44 -32.68 21.77
C GLY A 694 -28.23 -33.01 20.50
N ASN A 695 -29.11 -32.09 20.09
CA ASN A 695 -29.95 -32.27 18.90
C ASN A 695 -29.45 -31.40 17.73
N PRO A 696 -29.19 -31.95 16.53
CA PRO A 696 -28.74 -31.19 15.37
C PRO A 696 -29.75 -30.15 14.85
N VAL A 697 -31.05 -30.33 15.15
CA VAL A 697 -32.11 -29.35 14.85
C VAL A 697 -32.43 -28.47 16.07
N GLY A 698 -31.86 -28.79 17.24
CA GLY A 698 -32.08 -28.10 18.50
C GLY A 698 -31.09 -26.96 18.77
N ARG A 699 -30.90 -26.65 20.06
CA ARG A 699 -30.06 -25.54 20.54
C ARG A 699 -28.60 -25.68 20.10
N GLU A 700 -28.03 -26.89 20.20
CA GLU A 700 -26.63 -27.16 19.87
C GLU A 700 -26.36 -27.01 18.38
N GLY A 701 -27.26 -27.54 17.53
CA GLY A 701 -27.17 -27.37 16.08
C GLY A 701 -27.36 -25.92 15.63
N HIS A 702 -28.23 -25.16 16.30
CA HIS A 702 -28.38 -23.72 16.04
C HIS A 702 -27.12 -22.94 16.43
N LEU A 703 -26.51 -23.26 17.57
CA LEU A 703 -25.27 -22.62 18.03
C LEU A 703 -24.11 -22.85 17.04
N SER A 704 -23.93 -24.08 16.52
CA SER A 704 -22.92 -24.34 15.48
C SER A 704 -23.13 -23.45 14.23
N LYS A 705 -24.37 -23.34 13.76
CA LYS A 705 -24.71 -22.47 12.62
C LYS A 705 -24.40 -21.00 12.91
N GLN A 706 -24.80 -20.51 14.09
CA GLN A 706 -24.51 -19.13 14.51
C GLN A 706 -23.01 -18.85 14.57
N LEU A 707 -22.20 -19.78 15.08
CA LEU A 707 -20.74 -19.67 15.13
C LEU A 707 -20.11 -19.62 13.74
N ARG A 708 -20.58 -20.44 12.80
CA ARG A 708 -20.12 -20.38 11.40
C ARG A 708 -20.54 -19.08 10.72
N THR A 709 -21.76 -18.59 10.97
CA THR A 709 -22.20 -17.28 10.48
C THR A 709 -21.32 -16.17 11.04
N LEU A 710 -20.96 -16.21 12.33
CA LEU A 710 -20.06 -15.24 12.93
C LEU A 710 -18.64 -15.31 12.35
N ALA A 711 -18.13 -16.51 12.09
CA ALA A 711 -16.85 -16.71 11.40
C ALA A 711 -16.87 -16.04 10.02
N HIS A 712 -17.96 -16.23 9.26
CA HIS A 712 -18.15 -15.54 7.98
C HIS A 712 -18.16 -14.02 8.15
N LYS A 713 -18.88 -13.45 9.14
CA LYS A 713 -18.90 -12.00 9.40
C LYS A 713 -17.49 -11.42 9.63
N PHE A 714 -16.64 -12.11 10.40
CA PHE A 714 -15.25 -11.71 10.60
C PHE A 714 -14.42 -11.77 9.32
N ASP A 715 -14.64 -12.79 8.49
CA ASP A 715 -13.93 -12.94 7.21
C ASP A 715 -14.39 -11.89 6.18
N VAL A 716 -15.68 -11.54 6.15
CA VAL A 716 -16.19 -10.40 5.38
C VAL A 716 -15.47 -9.12 5.83
N LEU A 717 -15.42 -8.86 7.15
CA LEU A 717 -14.73 -7.69 7.66
C LEU A 717 -13.24 -7.69 7.27
N ARG A 718 -12.58 -8.84 7.29
CA ARG A 718 -11.19 -9.01 6.81
C ARG A 718 -11.06 -8.63 5.34
N SER A 719 -11.94 -9.12 4.48
CA SER A 719 -11.93 -8.81 3.03
C SER A 719 -12.18 -7.32 2.73
N LEU A 720 -12.91 -6.61 3.59
CA LEU A 720 -13.15 -5.17 3.46
C LEU A 720 -11.93 -4.32 3.87
N LEU A 721 -10.96 -4.89 4.59
CA LEU A 721 -9.71 -4.23 4.99
C LEU A 721 -8.63 -4.31 3.90
N LEU A 722 -9.01 -3.97 2.67
CA LEU A 722 -8.10 -4.02 1.54
C LEU A 722 -6.91 -3.05 1.71
N GLY A 723 -5.69 -3.55 1.52
CA GLY A 723 -4.46 -2.78 1.76
C GLY A 723 -4.09 -2.64 3.24
N ALA A 724 -4.67 -3.46 4.13
CA ALA A 724 -4.22 -3.56 5.51
C ALA A 724 -2.91 -4.36 5.63
N PRO A 725 -2.07 -4.07 6.65
CA PRO A 725 -0.91 -4.90 6.97
C PRO A 725 -1.31 -6.35 7.24
N GLN A 726 -0.50 -7.31 6.79
CA GLN A 726 -0.78 -8.74 6.97
C GLN A 726 -1.04 -9.11 8.44
N ARG A 727 -0.32 -8.49 9.39
CA ARG A 727 -0.53 -8.71 10.83
C ARG A 727 -1.95 -8.39 11.31
N ASP A 728 -2.60 -7.36 10.74
CA ASP A 728 -3.95 -6.98 11.12
C ASP A 728 -4.99 -7.93 10.50
N LEU A 729 -4.74 -8.39 9.27
CA LEU A 729 -5.53 -9.41 8.60
C LEU A 729 -5.45 -10.76 9.32
N ASP A 730 -4.25 -11.16 9.73
CA ASP A 730 -3.99 -12.36 10.54
C ASP A 730 -4.71 -12.29 11.90
N GLY A 731 -4.80 -11.09 12.49
CA GLY A 731 -5.56 -10.85 13.71
C GLY A 731 -7.06 -11.14 13.55
N LEU A 732 -7.65 -10.79 12.41
CA LEU A 732 -9.05 -11.13 12.10
C LEU A 732 -9.20 -12.61 11.73
N LYS A 733 -8.25 -13.18 11.01
CA LYS A 733 -8.22 -14.62 10.70
C LYS A 733 -8.21 -15.47 11.98
N ALA A 734 -7.52 -15.01 13.03
CA ALA A 734 -7.55 -15.69 14.33
C ALA A 734 -8.96 -15.75 14.95
N HIS A 735 -9.79 -14.70 14.78
CA HIS A 735 -11.19 -14.75 15.22
C HIS A 735 -12.03 -15.70 14.38
N VAL A 736 -11.82 -15.75 13.06
CA VAL A 736 -12.47 -16.72 12.16
C VAL A 736 -12.15 -18.15 12.61
N ASP A 737 -10.86 -18.44 12.83
CA ASP A 737 -10.40 -19.78 13.23
C ASP A 737 -10.89 -20.18 14.61
N ALA A 738 -10.96 -19.25 15.57
CA ALA A 738 -11.54 -19.50 16.88
C ALA A 738 -13.05 -19.84 16.79
N CYS A 739 -13.81 -19.12 15.95
CA CYS A 739 -15.23 -19.40 15.73
C CYS A 739 -15.45 -20.77 15.07
N CYS A 740 -14.68 -21.09 14.03
CA CYS A 740 -14.72 -22.38 13.35
C CYS A 740 -14.31 -23.53 14.27
N LEU A 741 -13.27 -23.35 15.09
CA LEU A 741 -12.81 -24.33 16.07
C LEU A 741 -13.91 -24.63 17.10
N LEU A 742 -14.55 -23.61 17.66
CA LEU A 742 -15.63 -23.80 18.62
C LEU A 742 -16.87 -24.46 17.97
N ALA A 743 -17.21 -24.09 16.73
CA ALA A 743 -18.29 -24.73 15.98
C ALA A 743 -18.01 -26.23 15.76
N ALA A 744 -16.79 -26.56 15.34
CA ALA A 744 -16.34 -27.94 15.18
C ALA A 744 -16.35 -28.72 16.51
N ALA A 745 -15.97 -28.07 17.62
CA ALA A 745 -16.03 -28.66 18.96
C ALA A 745 -17.47 -28.96 19.40
N VAL A 746 -18.42 -28.06 19.13
CA VAL A 746 -19.86 -28.27 19.40
C VAL A 746 -20.39 -29.45 18.56
N GLU A 747 -20.02 -29.53 17.29
CA GLU A 747 -20.44 -30.62 16.40
C GLU A 747 -19.86 -31.98 16.80
N GLY A 748 -18.60 -32.00 17.21
CA GLY A 748 -17.92 -33.23 17.60
C GLY A 748 -18.29 -33.70 19.00
N PHE A 749 -18.31 -32.82 20.01
CA PHE A 749 -18.48 -33.22 21.41
C PHE A 749 -19.93 -33.18 21.92
N LEU A 750 -20.77 -32.26 21.42
CA LEU A 750 -22.19 -32.19 21.84
C LEU A 750 -23.12 -32.94 20.88
N LEU A 751 -22.88 -32.83 19.57
CA LEU A 751 -23.69 -33.51 18.54
C LEU A 751 -23.14 -34.87 18.11
N LEU A 752 -21.95 -35.25 18.58
CA LEU A 752 -21.30 -36.54 18.32
C LEU A 752 -21.14 -36.86 16.81
N ARG A 753 -20.92 -35.84 15.97
CA ARG A 753 -20.63 -36.04 14.55
C ARG A 753 -19.25 -36.64 14.36
N SER A 754 -19.08 -37.43 13.30
CA SER A 754 -17.78 -38.03 12.95
C SER A 754 -16.76 -36.93 12.62
N PRO A 755 -15.50 -37.03 13.07
CA PRO A 755 -14.43 -36.08 12.73
C PRO A 755 -14.28 -35.84 11.22
N ASN A 756 -14.51 -36.88 10.41
CA ASN A 756 -14.40 -36.79 8.94
C ASN A 756 -15.55 -36.00 8.29
N SER A 757 -16.61 -35.69 9.04
CA SER A 757 -17.80 -34.97 8.58
C SER A 757 -17.89 -33.53 9.10
N ILE A 758 -16.88 -33.09 9.85
CA ILE A 758 -16.81 -31.78 10.48
C ILE A 758 -15.77 -30.95 9.73
N ASP A 759 -16.13 -29.72 9.40
CA ASP A 759 -15.20 -28.74 8.85
C ASP A 759 -14.36 -28.14 9.98
N PHE A 760 -13.08 -28.50 10.02
CA PHE A 760 -12.09 -27.87 10.90
C PHE A 760 -11.50 -26.63 10.22
N PRO A 761 -10.89 -25.70 10.98
CA PRO A 761 -10.12 -24.60 10.40
C PRO A 761 -9.11 -25.17 9.38
N THR A 762 -9.20 -24.73 8.13
CA THR A 762 -8.41 -25.27 7.01
C THR A 762 -6.91 -25.00 7.21
N GLU A 763 -6.08 -26.04 7.06
CA GLU A 763 -4.63 -25.91 6.86
C GLU A 763 -4.29 -25.45 5.42
N GLN A 764 -5.29 -25.42 4.54
CA GLN A 764 -5.13 -25.09 3.13
C GLN A 764 -5.03 -23.59 2.90
N GLY A 765 -3.78 -23.18 2.74
CA GLY A 765 -3.32 -21.87 2.35
C GLY A 765 -1.90 -21.80 2.86
N SER A 766 -0.91 -21.83 1.96
CA SER A 766 0.52 -21.83 2.21
C SER A 766 1.02 -20.62 3.04
N LEU A 767 0.58 -20.55 4.29
CA LEU A 767 0.97 -19.58 5.31
C LEU A 767 1.82 -20.30 6.36
N SER A 768 2.83 -21.03 5.88
CA SER A 768 4.01 -21.38 6.69
C SER A 768 4.72 -20.13 7.25
N GLY A 769 4.34 -18.93 6.80
CA GLY A 769 4.88 -17.65 7.29
C GLY A 769 4.06 -16.90 8.34
N SER A 770 2.82 -17.30 8.69
CA SER A 770 2.08 -16.55 9.72
C SER A 770 2.66 -16.84 11.10
N SER A 771 3.26 -15.81 11.66
CA SER A 771 4.07 -15.83 12.87
C SER A 771 3.33 -15.26 14.08
N LEU A 772 2.03 -14.96 13.92
CA LEU A 772 1.20 -14.50 15.02
C LEU A 772 0.93 -15.66 15.99
N TRP A 773 1.38 -15.51 17.23
CA TRP A 773 1.25 -16.50 18.30
C TRP A 773 -0.19 -17.06 18.43
N ASN A 774 -1.23 -16.22 18.36
CA ASN A 774 -2.62 -16.67 18.45
C ASN A 774 -3.01 -17.70 17.37
N LEU A 775 -2.56 -17.52 16.13
CA LEU A 775 -2.85 -18.47 15.05
C LEU A 775 -2.12 -19.79 15.27
N GLN A 776 -0.90 -19.75 15.81
CA GLN A 776 -0.15 -20.95 16.16
C GLN A 776 -0.84 -21.73 17.29
N VAL A 777 -1.29 -21.04 18.35
CA VAL A 777 -2.03 -21.67 19.46
C VAL A 777 -3.34 -22.29 18.96
N LEU A 778 -4.09 -21.60 18.10
CA LEU A 778 -5.33 -22.14 17.53
C LEU A 778 -5.09 -23.36 16.65
N ARG A 779 -3.98 -23.41 15.90
CA ARG A 779 -3.58 -24.61 15.14
C ARG A 779 -3.27 -25.79 16.06
N VAL A 780 -2.50 -25.56 17.13
CA VAL A 780 -2.19 -26.60 18.14
C VAL A 780 -3.47 -27.10 18.81
N LEU A 781 -4.37 -26.20 19.21
CA LEU A 781 -5.67 -26.57 19.78
C LEU A 781 -6.56 -27.33 18.79
N SER A 782 -6.53 -27.00 17.50
CA SER A 782 -7.26 -27.72 16.46
C SER A 782 -6.77 -29.17 16.32
N HIS A 783 -5.45 -29.37 16.36
CA HIS A 783 -4.84 -30.70 16.31
C HIS A 783 -5.16 -31.51 17.58
N ASP A 784 -4.95 -30.94 18.77
CA ASP A 784 -5.30 -31.57 20.05
C ASP A 784 -6.80 -31.91 20.14
N MET A 785 -7.67 -31.05 19.60
CA MET A 785 -9.10 -31.31 19.53
C MET A 785 -9.43 -32.52 18.65
N ARG A 786 -8.80 -32.63 17.48
CA ARG A 786 -8.99 -33.78 16.57
C ARG A 786 -8.58 -35.08 17.24
N ASP A 787 -7.41 -35.11 17.89
CA ASP A 787 -6.93 -36.26 18.65
C ASP A 787 -7.89 -36.64 19.79
N LYS A 788 -8.40 -35.65 20.52
CA LYS A 788 -9.37 -35.86 21.61
C LYS A 788 -10.71 -36.37 21.07
N LEU A 789 -11.18 -35.86 19.93
CA LEU A 789 -12.40 -36.35 19.29
C LEU A 789 -12.29 -37.82 18.87
N GLU A 790 -11.16 -38.23 18.30
CA GLU A 790 -10.92 -39.64 17.96
C GLU A 790 -10.90 -40.54 19.20
N ARG A 791 -10.34 -40.06 20.31
CA ARG A 791 -10.35 -40.79 21.58
C ARG A 791 -11.76 -40.88 22.18
N VAL A 792 -12.54 -39.80 22.12
CA VAL A 792 -13.94 -39.78 22.61
C VAL A 792 -14.82 -40.71 21.75
N ALA A 793 -14.62 -40.74 20.43
CA ALA A 793 -15.35 -41.63 19.54
C ALA A 793 -15.13 -43.12 19.85
N LYS A 794 -13.99 -43.49 20.44
CA LYS A 794 -13.68 -44.88 20.88
C LYS A 794 -14.33 -45.25 22.21
N LEU A 795 -14.95 -44.32 22.93
CA LEU A 795 -15.64 -44.60 24.20
C LEU A 795 -17.01 -45.25 23.96
N THR A 796 -17.54 -45.93 24.98
CA THR A 796 -18.91 -46.45 24.96
C THR A 796 -19.92 -45.31 24.73
N PRO A 797 -20.96 -45.47 23.88
CA PRO A 797 -21.91 -44.41 23.54
C PRO A 797 -22.55 -43.71 24.74
N SER A 798 -22.78 -44.43 25.84
CA SER A 798 -23.32 -43.88 27.09
C SER A 798 -22.39 -42.93 27.84
N ARG A 799 -21.10 -42.87 27.51
CA ARG A 799 -20.11 -41.98 28.16
C ARG A 799 -19.64 -40.83 27.26
N GLN A 800 -19.93 -40.92 25.96
CA GLN A 800 -19.47 -39.95 24.97
C GLN A 800 -19.95 -38.52 25.27
N PRO A 801 -21.25 -38.26 25.58
CA PRO A 801 -21.73 -36.90 25.81
C PRO A 801 -21.07 -36.24 27.03
N GLY A 802 -21.03 -36.94 28.17
CA GLY A 802 -20.48 -36.39 29.41
C GLY A 802 -18.97 -36.15 29.35
N VAL A 803 -18.21 -37.05 28.72
CA VAL A 803 -16.76 -36.86 28.53
C VAL A 803 -16.48 -35.77 27.49
N GLY A 804 -17.19 -35.80 26.36
CA GLY A 804 -17.09 -34.77 25.32
C GLY A 804 -17.39 -33.37 25.86
N ALA A 805 -18.45 -33.23 26.67
CA ALA A 805 -18.81 -31.96 27.29
C ALA A 805 -17.72 -31.42 28.24
N ARG A 806 -17.04 -32.28 29.02
CA ARG A 806 -15.91 -31.88 29.87
C ARG A 806 -14.69 -31.45 29.04
N VAL A 807 -14.42 -32.13 27.93
CA VAL A 807 -13.36 -31.72 27.00
C VAL A 807 -13.69 -30.36 26.37
N LEU A 808 -14.96 -30.13 26.01
CA LEU A 808 -15.42 -28.83 25.52
C LEU A 808 -15.27 -27.73 26.58
N GLN A 809 -15.56 -28.01 27.85
CA GLN A 809 -15.31 -27.06 28.95
C GLN A 809 -13.83 -26.67 29.09
N GLN A 810 -12.92 -27.64 28.93
CA GLN A 810 -11.47 -27.37 28.91
C GLN A 810 -11.06 -26.50 27.73
N LEU A 811 -11.61 -26.78 26.54
CA LEU A 811 -11.37 -25.96 25.35
C LEU A 811 -11.90 -24.54 25.54
N LEU A 812 -13.10 -24.38 26.11
CA LEU A 812 -13.70 -23.07 26.41
C LEU A 812 -12.84 -22.27 27.39
N ALA A 813 -12.30 -22.91 28.43
CA ALA A 813 -11.36 -22.27 29.36
C ALA A 813 -10.08 -21.81 28.64
N ALA A 814 -9.52 -22.66 27.78
CA ALA A 814 -8.35 -22.32 26.97
C ALA A 814 -8.63 -21.15 26.01
N LEU A 815 -9.78 -21.14 25.33
CA LEU A 815 -10.18 -20.05 24.43
C LEU A 815 -10.41 -18.72 25.17
N CYS A 816 -10.92 -18.76 26.41
CA CYS A 816 -11.06 -17.57 27.26
C CYS A 816 -9.70 -17.04 27.78
N ALA A 817 -8.72 -17.93 27.96
CA ALA A 817 -7.36 -17.57 28.38
C ALA A 817 -6.54 -16.92 27.25
N ILE A 818 -6.87 -17.22 25.99
CA ILE A 818 -6.20 -16.58 24.84
C ILE A 818 -6.66 -15.12 24.76
N PRO A 819 -5.73 -14.15 24.87
CA PRO A 819 -6.10 -12.75 24.76
C PRO A 819 -6.67 -12.46 23.36
N PRO A 820 -7.86 -11.82 23.28
CA PRO A 820 -8.46 -11.48 22.01
C PRO A 820 -7.60 -10.46 21.25
N VAL A 821 -7.14 -10.84 20.06
CA VAL A 821 -6.31 -9.98 19.21
C VAL A 821 -7.12 -8.78 18.74
N LEU A 822 -6.58 -7.58 18.95
CA LEU A 822 -7.08 -6.37 18.32
C LEU A 822 -6.15 -6.00 17.17
N PRO A 823 -6.68 -5.77 15.94
CA PRO A 823 -5.84 -5.25 14.86
C PRO A 823 -5.34 -3.85 15.23
N LYS A 824 -4.14 -3.48 14.80
CA LYS A 824 -3.57 -2.14 14.99
C LYS A 824 -4.49 -1.07 14.42
N LEU A 825 -5.20 -1.38 13.33
CA LEU A 825 -6.23 -0.54 12.73
C LEU A 825 -7.39 -0.19 13.67
N PHE A 826 -7.63 -0.95 14.74
CA PHE A 826 -8.62 -0.59 15.76
C PHE A 826 -8.34 0.80 16.37
N PHE A 827 -7.06 1.16 16.49
CA PHE A 827 -6.62 2.47 17.01
C PHE A 827 -6.31 3.48 15.90
N CYS A 828 -6.66 3.19 14.65
CA CYS A 828 -6.51 4.10 13.53
C CYS A 828 -7.88 4.43 12.94
N SER A 829 -8.10 5.70 12.64
CA SER A 829 -9.32 6.16 11.96
C SER A 829 -9.29 5.85 10.46
N ARG A 830 -8.10 5.55 9.89
CA ARG A 830 -7.87 5.29 8.46
C ARG A 830 -6.75 4.27 8.23
N LEU A 831 -6.80 3.55 7.11
CA LEU A 831 -5.67 2.82 6.54
C LEU A 831 -4.57 3.80 6.09
N ARG A 832 -3.29 3.40 6.18
CA ARG A 832 -2.17 4.25 5.71
C ARG A 832 -2.35 4.55 4.21
N THR A 833 -2.11 5.80 3.82
CA THR A 833 -2.40 6.33 2.48
C THR A 833 -1.68 5.60 1.34
N GLU A 834 -0.51 5.03 1.62
CA GLU A 834 0.33 4.38 0.61
C GLU A 834 -0.39 3.22 -0.09
N GLN A 835 -0.99 2.28 0.65
CA GLN A 835 -1.60 1.05 0.10
C GLN A 835 -3.07 1.22 -0.33
N ARG A 836 -3.58 2.45 -0.45
CA ARG A 836 -4.99 2.68 -0.78
C ARG A 836 -5.28 2.49 -2.27
N LEU A 837 -6.50 2.02 -2.52
CA LEU A 837 -7.11 1.96 -3.83
C LEU A 837 -8.35 2.85 -3.85
N LEU A 838 -8.55 3.53 -4.97
CA LEU A 838 -9.78 4.23 -5.30
C LEU A 838 -10.38 3.54 -6.52
N SER A 839 -11.71 3.50 -6.62
CA SER A 839 -12.37 2.85 -7.75
C SER A 839 -13.62 3.59 -8.15
N SER A 840 -13.85 3.69 -9.45
CA SER A 840 -15.10 4.19 -10.02
C SER A 840 -15.43 3.40 -11.27
N ALA A 841 -16.72 3.12 -11.49
CA ALA A 841 -17.18 2.44 -12.68
C ALA A 841 -18.52 2.98 -13.13
N GLN A 842 -18.85 2.78 -14.40
CA GLN A 842 -20.05 3.32 -14.98
C GLN A 842 -20.55 2.47 -16.14
N PHE A 843 -21.87 2.26 -16.18
CA PHE A 843 -22.54 1.69 -17.34
C PHE A 843 -22.73 2.75 -18.41
N LEU A 844 -22.21 2.51 -19.60
CA LEU A 844 -22.31 3.33 -20.81
C LEU A 844 -23.09 2.61 -21.89
N THR A 845 -23.77 3.35 -22.75
CA THR A 845 -24.18 2.85 -24.08
C THR A 845 -23.02 2.98 -25.05
N TYR A 846 -23.01 2.22 -26.15
CA TYR A 846 -21.98 2.36 -27.19
C TYR A 846 -21.90 3.78 -27.75
N ALA A 847 -23.04 4.46 -27.90
CA ALA A 847 -23.09 5.85 -28.35
C ALA A 847 -22.42 6.81 -27.35
N GLU A 848 -22.65 6.64 -26.04
CA GLU A 848 -22.00 7.45 -24.98
C GLU A 848 -20.50 7.12 -24.80
N ASN A 849 -20.03 5.97 -25.29
CA ASN A 849 -18.60 5.65 -25.25
C ASN A 849 -17.87 6.26 -26.47
N ALA A 850 -18.53 6.30 -27.63
CA ALA A 850 -17.88 6.63 -28.90
C ALA A 850 -18.16 8.07 -29.43
N ALA A 851 -19.27 8.71 -29.07
CA ALA A 851 -19.70 9.94 -29.73
C ALA A 851 -19.40 11.21 -28.93
N PHE A 852 -18.66 12.15 -29.52
CA PHE A 852 -18.44 13.46 -28.92
C PHE A 852 -19.75 14.24 -28.71
N THR A 853 -19.90 14.83 -27.53
CA THR A 853 -20.98 15.76 -27.22
C THR A 853 -20.42 17.14 -26.88
N ALA A 854 -21.00 18.20 -27.47
CA ALA A 854 -20.54 19.58 -27.21
C ALA A 854 -20.86 20.07 -25.79
N LYS A 855 -21.77 19.39 -25.09
CA LYS A 855 -22.10 19.64 -23.67
C LYS A 855 -22.28 18.31 -22.96
N PRO A 856 -21.69 18.13 -21.77
CA PRO A 856 -21.90 16.92 -21.00
C PRO A 856 -23.36 16.84 -20.55
N ARG A 857 -23.95 15.65 -20.63
CA ARG A 857 -25.36 15.40 -20.31
C ARG A 857 -25.47 14.64 -19.00
N SER A 858 -26.43 15.02 -18.15
CA SER A 858 -26.88 14.14 -17.07
C SER A 858 -27.53 12.90 -17.68
N ARG A 859 -27.19 11.72 -17.18
CA ARG A 859 -27.62 10.46 -17.78
C ARG A 859 -28.94 10.02 -17.15
N SER A 860 -30.01 9.98 -17.96
CA SER A 860 -31.32 9.48 -17.56
C SER A 860 -31.44 7.96 -17.69
N GLN A 861 -32.56 7.41 -17.22
CA GLN A 861 -32.89 6.00 -17.44
C GLN A 861 -32.93 5.67 -18.94
N LEU A 862 -32.39 4.52 -19.32
CA LEU A 862 -32.41 4.03 -20.70
C LEU A 862 -33.76 3.40 -21.03
N GLY A 863 -34.23 3.54 -22.26
CA GLY A 863 -35.41 2.81 -22.74
C GLY A 863 -34.99 1.59 -23.56
N VAL A 864 -35.58 0.44 -23.27
CA VAL A 864 -35.36 -0.83 -23.98
C VAL A 864 -36.71 -1.40 -24.41
N SER A 865 -36.86 -1.81 -25.66
CA SER A 865 -38.09 -2.45 -26.12
C SER A 865 -38.19 -3.87 -25.57
N LEU A 866 -39.36 -4.28 -25.08
CA LEU A 866 -39.59 -5.67 -24.68
C LEU A 866 -39.27 -6.64 -25.82
N GLY A 867 -38.51 -7.70 -25.53
CA GLY A 867 -38.12 -8.71 -26.52
C GLY A 867 -36.87 -8.37 -27.33
N THR A 868 -36.18 -7.26 -27.01
CA THR A 868 -34.87 -6.94 -27.60
C THR A 868 -33.73 -7.16 -26.61
N ASP A 869 -32.56 -7.55 -27.12
CA ASP A 869 -31.34 -7.62 -26.31
C ASP A 869 -30.91 -6.22 -25.89
N PHE A 870 -30.43 -6.10 -24.66
CA PHE A 870 -29.87 -4.86 -24.13
C PHE A 870 -28.35 -4.96 -24.08
N THR A 871 -27.67 -4.07 -24.79
CA THR A 871 -26.21 -4.00 -24.82
C THR A 871 -25.70 -2.71 -24.21
N SER A 872 -24.76 -2.84 -23.27
CA SER A 872 -24.07 -1.75 -22.58
C SER A 872 -22.59 -2.09 -22.47
N VAL A 873 -21.79 -1.13 -22.05
CA VAL A 873 -20.38 -1.29 -21.70
C VAL A 873 -20.21 -0.85 -20.26
N LEU A 874 -19.60 -1.68 -19.42
CA LEU A 874 -19.14 -1.27 -18.10
C LEU A 874 -17.71 -0.78 -18.24
N LYS A 875 -17.52 0.53 -18.09
CA LYS A 875 -16.20 1.16 -18.10
C LYS A 875 -15.85 1.58 -16.68
N GLY A 876 -14.65 1.25 -16.22
CA GLY A 876 -14.21 1.62 -14.89
C GLY A 876 -12.72 1.84 -14.79
N VAL A 877 -12.30 2.26 -13.60
CA VAL A 877 -10.91 2.52 -13.29
C VAL A 877 -10.63 2.22 -11.83
N VAL A 878 -9.46 1.64 -11.59
CA VAL A 878 -8.86 1.52 -10.26
C VAL A 878 -7.66 2.46 -10.20
N ALA A 879 -7.58 3.31 -9.19
CA ALA A 879 -6.49 4.26 -9.01
C ALA A 879 -5.72 3.98 -7.72
N LEU A 880 -4.39 4.02 -7.78
CA LEU A 880 -3.49 3.74 -6.65
C LEU A 880 -2.32 4.72 -6.60
N SER A 881 -1.70 4.87 -5.44
CA SER A 881 -0.50 5.70 -5.31
C SER A 881 0.69 5.03 -5.99
N ARG A 882 1.59 5.82 -6.60
CA ARG A 882 2.84 5.30 -7.14
C ARG A 882 3.67 4.53 -6.11
N SER A 883 3.60 4.90 -4.83
CA SER A 883 4.32 4.21 -3.75
C SER A 883 3.78 2.80 -3.47
N SER A 884 2.53 2.48 -3.81
CA SER A 884 1.97 1.13 -3.65
C SER A 884 1.97 0.26 -4.90
N LYS A 885 2.52 0.74 -6.01
CA LYS A 885 2.65 -0.06 -7.25
C LYS A 885 3.28 -1.43 -6.96
N ALA A 886 4.45 -1.46 -6.30
CA ALA A 886 5.16 -2.69 -6.00
C ALA A 886 4.33 -3.67 -5.15
N TYR A 887 3.67 -3.15 -4.11
CA TYR A 887 2.82 -3.96 -3.24
C TYR A 887 1.64 -4.60 -4.00
N TRP A 888 0.97 -3.83 -4.87
CA TRP A 888 -0.16 -4.36 -5.64
C TRP A 888 0.27 -5.25 -6.80
N CYS A 889 1.42 -4.98 -7.44
CA CYS A 889 2.00 -5.87 -8.44
C CYS A 889 2.30 -7.27 -7.88
N GLU A 890 2.67 -7.37 -6.60
CA GLU A 890 2.95 -8.65 -5.95
C GLU A 890 1.69 -9.38 -5.46
N ARG A 891 0.53 -8.71 -5.44
CA ARG A 891 -0.70 -9.25 -4.85
C ARG A 891 -1.83 -9.43 -5.85
N ALA A 892 -2.15 -8.42 -6.64
CA ALA A 892 -3.35 -8.39 -7.47
C ALA A 892 -3.12 -9.04 -8.83
N ASP A 893 -3.96 -10.03 -9.12
CA ASP A 893 -3.94 -10.84 -10.34
C ASP A 893 -4.99 -10.38 -11.36
N ALA A 894 -6.22 -10.16 -10.90
CA ALA A 894 -7.35 -9.80 -11.75
C ALA A 894 -8.32 -8.82 -11.07
N ILE A 895 -9.08 -8.09 -11.89
CA ILE A 895 -10.27 -7.34 -11.48
C ILE A 895 -11.49 -8.17 -11.86
N GLU A 896 -12.26 -8.63 -10.87
CA GLU A 896 -13.54 -9.31 -11.07
C GLU A 896 -14.67 -8.27 -11.09
N ALA A 897 -15.44 -8.24 -12.18
CA ALA A 897 -16.63 -7.43 -12.32
C ALA A 897 -17.87 -8.34 -12.40
N GLU A 898 -18.74 -8.25 -11.41
CA GLU A 898 -20.03 -8.93 -11.37
C GLU A 898 -21.16 -7.95 -11.70
N VAL A 899 -21.92 -8.25 -12.76
CA VAL A 899 -23.06 -7.45 -13.20
C VAL A 899 -24.36 -8.16 -12.88
N LEU A 900 -25.28 -7.46 -12.22
CA LEU A 900 -26.60 -7.94 -11.80
C LEU A 900 -27.70 -7.06 -12.42
N VAL A 901 -28.79 -7.69 -12.85
CA VAL A 901 -30.03 -7.01 -13.28
C VAL A 901 -31.15 -7.32 -12.29
N CYS A 902 -31.73 -6.28 -11.70
CA CYS A 902 -32.80 -6.39 -10.71
C CYS A 902 -34.04 -5.58 -11.14
N LEU A 903 -35.24 -6.08 -10.80
CA LEU A 903 -36.50 -5.35 -11.02
C LEU A 903 -36.62 -4.18 -10.03
N ALA A 904 -37.00 -3.00 -10.51
CA ALA A 904 -37.20 -1.83 -9.69
C ALA A 904 -38.63 -1.82 -9.10
N GLY A 905 -38.73 -1.84 -7.77
CA GLY A 905 -40.00 -1.65 -7.04
C GLY A 905 -40.50 -2.86 -6.26
N THR A 906 -40.20 -4.10 -6.67
CA THR A 906 -40.43 -5.29 -5.83
C THR A 906 -39.24 -5.45 -4.89
N SER A 907 -39.43 -5.07 -3.62
CA SER A 907 -38.50 -5.33 -2.51
C SER A 907 -37.03 -4.93 -2.71
N THR A 908 -36.70 -3.93 -3.53
CA THR A 908 -35.46 -3.19 -3.26
C THR A 908 -35.61 -2.45 -1.92
N GLY A 909 -36.81 -1.92 -1.61
CA GLY A 909 -37.19 -1.40 -0.29
C GLY A 909 -37.04 -2.35 0.91
N GLY A 910 -36.96 -3.67 0.69
CA GLY A 910 -36.77 -4.69 1.73
C GLY A 910 -35.30 -5.03 1.99
N VAL A 911 -34.43 -4.82 1.00
CA VAL A 911 -32.97 -4.80 1.19
C VAL A 911 -32.52 -3.45 1.78
N HIS A 912 -33.34 -2.40 1.60
CA HIS A 912 -33.03 -1.00 1.95
C HIS A 912 -33.10 -0.64 3.45
N SER A 913 -33.57 -1.51 4.34
CA SER A 913 -33.59 -1.19 5.79
C SER A 913 -32.50 -1.89 6.60
N ASN A 914 -32.00 -3.06 6.17
CA ASN A 914 -31.11 -3.90 6.99
C ASN A 914 -30.04 -4.69 6.21
N SER A 915 -29.67 -4.32 4.97
CA SER A 915 -28.52 -4.97 4.31
C SER A 915 -27.25 -4.75 5.14
N SER A 916 -26.82 -5.78 5.84
CA SER A 916 -25.62 -5.73 6.67
C SER A 916 -24.41 -5.75 5.74
N ILE A 917 -23.27 -5.18 6.16
CA ILE A 917 -22.01 -5.32 5.41
C ILE A 917 -21.66 -6.80 5.16
N TYR A 918 -22.20 -7.70 5.99
CA TYR A 918 -22.00 -9.15 5.96
C TYR A 918 -22.79 -9.88 4.86
N ASP A 919 -23.73 -9.22 4.18
CA ASP A 919 -24.53 -9.84 3.11
C ASP A 919 -23.89 -9.63 1.71
N ILE A 920 -22.82 -8.83 1.63
CA ILE A 920 -22.28 -8.28 0.37
C ILE A 920 -21.35 -9.27 -0.35
N THR A 921 -20.67 -10.15 0.38
CA THR A 921 -19.54 -10.90 -0.16
C THR A 921 -19.87 -12.28 -0.72
N ASP A 922 -20.89 -13.00 -0.23
CA ASP A 922 -21.22 -14.33 -0.77
C ASP A 922 -22.70 -14.74 -0.68
N SER A 923 -23.57 -13.96 -0.01
CA SER A 923 -24.99 -14.28 -0.04
C SER A 923 -25.55 -13.90 -1.42
N PRO A 924 -26.06 -14.85 -2.23
CA PRO A 924 -26.83 -14.48 -3.40
C PRO A 924 -27.99 -13.62 -2.88
N PRO A 925 -28.18 -12.37 -3.36
CA PRO A 925 -29.44 -11.67 -3.10
C PRO A 925 -30.53 -12.65 -3.52
N GLU A 926 -31.53 -12.90 -2.65
CA GLU A 926 -32.52 -13.97 -2.84
C GLU A 926 -32.76 -14.21 -4.33
N ASP A 927 -32.34 -15.38 -4.86
CA ASP A 927 -32.27 -15.68 -6.31
C ASP A 927 -33.59 -15.36 -7.05
N LYS A 928 -34.69 -15.17 -6.31
CA LYS A 928 -35.99 -14.70 -6.76
C LYS A 928 -36.01 -13.28 -7.35
N LEU A 929 -35.05 -12.39 -7.03
CA LEU A 929 -35.05 -10.97 -7.43
C LEU A 929 -34.06 -10.61 -8.55
N VAL A 930 -33.09 -11.48 -8.83
CA VAL A 930 -32.08 -11.27 -9.88
C VAL A 930 -32.55 -11.93 -11.17
N GLN A 931 -32.74 -11.14 -12.22
CA GLN A 931 -33.15 -11.66 -13.53
C GLN A 931 -31.97 -12.06 -14.41
N TYR A 932 -30.80 -11.47 -14.17
CA TYR A 932 -29.59 -11.75 -14.93
C TYR A 932 -28.34 -11.51 -14.08
N ARG A 933 -27.34 -12.38 -14.23
CA ARG A 933 -26.04 -12.32 -13.53
C ARG A 933 -24.93 -12.72 -14.48
N VAL A 934 -23.88 -11.91 -14.54
CA VAL A 934 -22.63 -12.21 -15.28
C VAL A 934 -21.45 -11.87 -14.41
N ARG A 935 -20.44 -12.73 -14.41
CA ARG A 935 -19.13 -12.46 -13.82
C ARG A 935 -18.07 -12.48 -14.90
N VAL A 936 -17.19 -11.49 -14.86
CA VAL A 936 -16.06 -11.33 -15.78
C VAL A 936 -14.80 -11.10 -14.96
N ASN A 937 -13.76 -11.88 -15.22
CA ASN A 937 -12.43 -11.69 -14.64
C ASN A 937 -11.53 -11.05 -15.69
N LEU A 938 -10.97 -9.88 -15.36
CA LEU A 938 -10.11 -9.09 -16.22
C LEU A 938 -8.68 -9.13 -15.65
N PRO A 939 -7.69 -9.74 -16.33
CA PRO A 939 -6.33 -9.81 -15.81
C PRO A 939 -5.73 -8.40 -15.70
N VAL A 940 -4.97 -8.13 -14.62
CA VAL A 940 -4.34 -6.83 -14.41
C VAL A 940 -3.10 -6.71 -15.29
N ALA A 941 -3.20 -5.91 -16.35
CA ALA A 941 -2.06 -5.58 -17.20
C ALA A 941 -1.24 -4.43 -16.58
N TRP A 942 -0.31 -4.78 -15.69
CA TRP A 942 0.58 -3.80 -15.03
C TRP A 942 1.44 -2.98 -16.01
N ASP A 943 1.65 -3.48 -17.23
CA ASP A 943 2.36 -2.79 -18.31
C ASP A 943 1.53 -1.65 -18.94
N GLN A 944 0.21 -1.66 -18.76
CA GLN A 944 -0.71 -0.65 -19.30
C GLN A 944 -1.08 0.44 -18.28
N VAL A 945 -0.41 0.44 -17.11
CA VAL A 945 -0.64 1.44 -16.07
C VAL A 945 -0.29 2.83 -16.58
N MET A 946 -1.25 3.73 -16.49
CA MET A 946 -1.08 5.11 -16.90
C MET A 946 -0.52 5.93 -15.73
N GLU A 947 0.70 6.48 -15.85
CA GLU A 947 1.35 7.29 -14.81
C GLU A 947 1.10 8.80 -15.02
N THR A 948 0.70 9.54 -13.97
CA THR A 948 0.80 11.00 -13.96
C THR A 948 2.19 11.43 -13.50
N THR A 949 3.05 11.85 -14.44
CA THR A 949 4.34 12.47 -14.11
C THR A 949 4.14 13.96 -13.82
N ALA A 950 3.92 14.33 -12.56
CA ALA A 950 4.10 15.72 -12.13
C ALA A 950 5.54 15.87 -11.60
N GLU A 951 6.37 16.68 -12.26
CA GLU A 951 7.73 16.99 -11.80
C GLU A 951 7.76 17.99 -10.62
N GLU A 952 6.60 18.51 -10.19
CA GLU A 952 6.51 19.55 -9.14
C GLU A 952 5.37 19.35 -8.12
N ASP A 953 5.06 18.11 -7.73
CA ASP A 953 4.29 17.90 -6.48
C ASP A 953 5.26 17.47 -5.37
N SER A 954 5.62 18.44 -4.52
CA SER A 954 6.39 18.22 -3.29
C SER A 954 5.69 17.30 -2.27
N ASP A 955 4.46 16.88 -2.55
CA ASP A 955 3.61 16.07 -1.67
C ASP A 955 3.48 14.59 -2.05
N GLY A 956 4.22 14.10 -3.05
CA GLY A 956 4.36 12.65 -3.27
C GLY A 956 3.06 11.89 -3.67
N GLN A 957 2.01 12.58 -4.11
CA GLN A 957 0.71 12.00 -4.48
C GLN A 957 0.55 11.75 -5.99
N SER A 958 1.56 11.19 -6.65
CA SER A 958 1.37 10.71 -8.04
C SER A 958 0.44 9.48 -8.04
N MET A 959 -0.65 9.54 -8.80
CA MET A 959 -1.66 8.49 -8.91
C MET A 959 -1.49 7.72 -10.21
N LEU A 960 -1.60 6.40 -10.11
CA LEU A 960 -1.57 5.44 -11.19
C LEU A 960 -2.99 4.98 -11.47
N TYR A 961 -3.40 4.95 -12.74
CA TYR A 961 -4.75 4.53 -13.14
C TYR A 961 -4.68 3.22 -13.93
N LEU A 962 -5.52 2.27 -13.53
CA LEU A 962 -5.77 0.97 -14.15
C LEU A 962 -7.18 0.99 -14.76
N PRO A 963 -7.33 1.41 -16.03
CA PRO A 963 -8.62 1.38 -16.71
C PRO A 963 -9.03 -0.07 -17.01
N PHE A 964 -10.33 -0.34 -16.97
CA PHE A 964 -10.90 -1.59 -17.43
C PHE A 964 -12.23 -1.36 -18.16
N GLU A 965 -12.53 -2.20 -19.13
CA GLU A 965 -13.76 -2.14 -19.92
C GLU A 965 -14.28 -3.55 -20.17
N THR A 966 -15.57 -3.77 -19.98
CA THR A 966 -16.21 -5.05 -20.27
C THR A 966 -17.59 -4.87 -20.91
N PRO A 967 -17.91 -5.59 -22.01
CA PRO A 967 -19.22 -5.53 -22.62
C PRO A 967 -20.27 -6.22 -21.74
N VAL A 968 -21.42 -5.58 -21.59
CA VAL A 968 -22.58 -6.06 -20.84
C VAL A 968 -23.69 -6.38 -21.83
N HIS A 969 -23.98 -7.66 -22.00
CA HIS A 969 -25.05 -8.14 -22.88
C HIS A 969 -26.13 -8.81 -22.05
N VAL A 970 -27.31 -8.21 -21.95
CA VAL A 970 -28.48 -8.78 -21.27
C VAL A 970 -29.43 -9.31 -22.34
N LYS A 971 -29.66 -10.62 -22.34
CA LYS A 971 -30.52 -11.27 -23.33
C LYS A 971 -31.99 -10.91 -23.10
N ALA A 972 -32.75 -10.77 -24.18
CA ALA A 972 -34.20 -10.54 -24.16
C ALA A 972 -34.95 -11.58 -23.33
N ALA A 973 -34.48 -12.84 -23.35
CA ALA A 973 -35.05 -13.94 -22.56
C ALA A 973 -34.97 -13.73 -21.04
N SER A 974 -34.06 -12.88 -20.57
CA SER A 974 -33.94 -12.51 -19.16
C SER A 974 -34.86 -11.35 -18.77
N LEU A 975 -35.36 -10.57 -19.73
CA LEU A 975 -36.21 -9.38 -19.54
C LEU A 975 -37.66 -9.68 -19.94
N THR A 976 -38.30 -10.62 -19.24
CA THR A 976 -39.62 -11.17 -19.63
C THR A 976 -40.81 -10.29 -19.26
N GLN A 977 -40.61 -9.21 -18.51
CA GLN A 977 -41.67 -8.34 -17.99
C GLN A 977 -41.38 -6.88 -18.30
N LYS A 978 -42.44 -6.12 -18.65
CA LYS A 978 -42.37 -4.67 -18.75
C LYS A 978 -42.21 -4.08 -17.35
N GLY A 979 -41.38 -3.05 -17.21
CA GLY A 979 -41.14 -2.41 -15.93
C GLY A 979 -39.82 -1.68 -15.88
N SER A 980 -39.56 -1.09 -14.72
CA SER A 980 -38.28 -0.45 -14.44
C SER A 980 -37.29 -1.49 -13.90
N PHE A 981 -36.06 -1.39 -14.32
CA PHE A 981 -34.95 -2.27 -13.98
C PHE A 981 -33.73 -1.47 -13.54
N VAL A 982 -32.81 -2.13 -12.85
CA VAL A 982 -31.56 -1.56 -12.37
C VAL A 982 -30.41 -2.51 -12.69
N LEU A 983 -29.39 -1.98 -13.38
CA LEU A 983 -28.06 -2.59 -13.49
C LEU A 983 -27.26 -2.26 -12.23
N LEU A 984 -26.64 -3.26 -11.64
CA LEU A 984 -25.71 -3.13 -10.52
C LEU A 984 -24.39 -3.81 -10.88
N ALA A 985 -23.27 -3.14 -10.64
CA ALA A 985 -21.94 -3.74 -10.71
C ALA A 985 -21.37 -3.93 -9.29
N ARG A 986 -20.80 -5.10 -9.01
CA ARG A 986 -19.93 -5.37 -7.87
C ARG A 986 -18.54 -5.61 -8.41
N ILE A 987 -17.55 -4.90 -7.88
CA ILE A 987 -16.16 -4.97 -8.36
C ILE A 987 -15.32 -5.52 -7.22
N ALA A 988 -14.42 -6.44 -7.53
CA ALA A 988 -13.45 -6.98 -6.58
C ALA A 988 -12.07 -7.10 -7.24
N ILE A 989 -11.03 -7.02 -6.42
CA ILE A 989 -9.68 -7.46 -6.81
C ILE A 989 -9.52 -8.91 -6.39
N VAL A 990 -9.00 -9.72 -7.28
CA VAL A 990 -8.62 -11.10 -7.00
C VAL A 990 -7.11 -11.13 -6.86
N ASP A 991 -6.61 -11.66 -5.76
CA ASP A 991 -5.18 -11.82 -5.54
C ASP A 991 -4.62 -13.11 -6.18
N HIS A 992 -3.30 -13.27 -6.22
CA HIS A 992 -2.65 -14.47 -6.74
C HIS A 992 -2.96 -15.75 -5.93
N HIS A 993 -3.49 -15.62 -4.72
CA HIS A 993 -3.96 -16.73 -3.89
C HIS A 993 -5.45 -17.06 -4.14
N GLY A 994 -6.13 -16.29 -5.00
CA GLY A 994 -7.55 -16.44 -5.31
C GLY A 994 -8.49 -15.82 -4.25
N GLU A 995 -7.99 -15.08 -3.27
CA GLU A 995 -8.86 -14.34 -2.35
C GLU A 995 -9.50 -13.15 -3.06
N ARG A 996 -10.79 -12.93 -2.78
CA ARG A 996 -11.58 -11.83 -3.34
C ARG A 996 -11.64 -10.66 -2.37
N TRP A 997 -11.31 -9.50 -2.90
CA TRP A 997 -11.28 -8.25 -2.16
C TRP A 997 -12.31 -7.26 -2.74
N PRO A 998 -13.49 -7.11 -2.13
CA PRO A 998 -14.53 -6.22 -2.64
C PRO A 998 -14.06 -4.76 -2.67
N LEU A 999 -14.23 -4.10 -3.81
CA LEU A 999 -13.97 -2.67 -3.98
C LEU A 999 -15.26 -1.87 -3.83
N ALA A 1000 -15.20 -0.82 -3.01
CA ALA A 1000 -16.24 0.19 -2.99
C ALA A 1000 -16.05 1.15 -4.17
N ALA A 1001 -16.82 0.97 -5.23
CA ALA A 1001 -16.76 1.79 -6.43
C ALA A 1001 -18.01 2.66 -6.61
N THR A 1002 -17.83 3.93 -6.92
CA THR A 1002 -18.94 4.83 -7.26
C THR A 1002 -19.44 4.58 -8.68
N GLY A 1003 -20.68 4.98 -8.99
CA GLY A 1003 -21.26 4.89 -10.33
C GLY A 1003 -21.70 3.49 -10.80
N CYS A 1004 -21.62 2.48 -9.92
CA CYS A 1004 -21.94 1.08 -10.21
C CYS A 1004 -23.44 0.78 -10.41
N ARG A 1005 -24.30 1.79 -10.60
CA ARG A 1005 -25.75 1.61 -10.72
C ARG A 1005 -26.31 2.42 -11.88
N ARG A 1006 -27.12 1.79 -12.74
CA ARG A 1006 -27.86 2.50 -13.81
C ARG A 1006 -29.28 1.95 -13.97
N GLY A 1007 -30.27 2.83 -13.95
CA GLY A 1007 -31.66 2.45 -14.20
C GLY A 1007 -31.97 2.36 -15.69
N PHE A 1008 -32.86 1.43 -16.07
CA PHE A 1008 -33.43 1.35 -17.41
C PHE A 1008 -34.89 0.88 -17.35
N ILE A 1009 -35.69 1.19 -18.37
CA ILE A 1009 -37.11 0.85 -18.46
C ILE A 1009 -37.28 -0.09 -19.66
N VAL A 1010 -37.93 -1.23 -19.43
CA VAL A 1010 -38.40 -2.12 -20.48
C VAL A 1010 -39.86 -1.78 -20.77
N TYR A 1011 -40.14 -1.30 -21.98
CA TYR A 1011 -41.46 -0.82 -22.40
C TYR A 1011 -42.15 -1.68 -23.46
#